data_AF-A0A1V8M909-F1
#
_entry.id   AF-A0A1V8M909-F1
#
_cell.length_a   1.000
_cell.length_b   1.000
_cell.length_c   1.000
_cell.angle_alpha   90.00
_cell.angle_beta   90.00
_cell.angle_gamma   90.00
#
_symmetry.space_group_name_H-M   'P 1'
#
loop_
_entity.id
_entity.type
_entity.pdbx_description
1 polymer ?
#
loop_
_entity_poly.entity_id
_entity_poly.type
_entity_poly.pdbx_seq_one_letter_code
_entity_poly.pdbx_strand_id
1 'polypeptide(L)'
;MSLNPTAAIWHQHTEEALRNSITQGEYPYLGLYRASFTTKMREFLDKQARLKSKPVNEYIHALRKWPAIYACYLTLHVAENYGDETVRGVYPAIGFAISGTRQELSTHDREALWLAYRQACLKLGLAVSSRQSGTNYMVNEYLQQSGVPVNYVEDLVKRMIRYAKKVGLPSDDNPQAIQQWMSAFAERLKTPVSITVRNAIENDEHGFYLRLFLRLIDSPELSASESELETIMAKTITDFGAEQLSNVGQLSLPRLLWLDNGFALELPAGESSIWTVQLDDESISQVGKYELQLIPLQRTDYKAINLSDEAKNTYSFNLWPDHKDNRLLVFSEQGEFITQAQLSAESNVLALAPGHYQFVSRFRPKGLDAEIECLAEGPDLYGLEVDLRPEQKLSLQRGHASLLVQADAKPYVGLIGQSYHDTKGHEIYASAGLKLGVSLPAEYLKQTESGYVVRLVPGDSGEACEITINPADSGLVELALSTQAKQWKAGLTRLLIELKRGDIARPIARLSVLFWNGLVSVKNANQFYCDRLPENLLSAESDNSATYEKYVSYKDAHQRSFGLCFQLSEHKKISLAWFVQGVFISLKDYSNGQYSERILQKNTPLTVNNASRALLEVFSSTPGVLQLGRFSKNIGVKNKTLRLHLSSLVEYLTPESHILQFTAHGSLVAEPLLNLMTSNELLSFRVSRVDDFQLVAMSLSHVVSVFRLTAVDQLTGQCVSVELVPDDVSNLHNASRLANVTSSTEGDIRHYLLECPISNWSSGAWVITLEVKVNNRWGFLCNARQDHYAFGLLVNASGHSLLPSDIEALLSFLSNSELLPVLRRVHLALLICYAQESWDEIAWLKSLWLYLVHRLKPQTGELLLESLHLAAQYPPDTASSGWVPILSLGATIPWIFSCSADAYKGFEHRRENLLLAFKVFEPLNDGVASLLRQGLLNGILAFSFANLQAVMQGSEPRGFDMGTYRDALVCEDISSKVSVIYQDDWQPRACEFLGALHYQWAVKTFKDHYLRTSKGNDFRRITALGLIKNCTRLSIDKLCSEVLPDSFQAYSLGLLDALSDDDIDLLSDEAAQQRENYLAMIQFLAVFAQVCRHEVRSPGVLKLFINELSAQVANGLNELQGVLGYLLFVGEDIFAFYLLLWEIVFQADMD
;
A
#
# COMPACT_ATOMS: atom_id res chain seq x y z
N MET A 1 41.08 15.42 50.46
CA MET A 1 42.12 15.80 49.49
C MET A 1 42.51 17.26 49.76
N SER A 2 43.71 17.56 50.27
CA SER A 2 44.18 18.95 50.49
C SER A 2 45.04 19.38 49.30
N LEU A 3 44.41 19.93 48.26
CA LEU A 3 45.13 20.58 47.16
C LEU A 3 45.80 21.87 47.69
N ASN A 4 46.93 22.26 47.11
CA ASN A 4 47.46 23.63 47.29
C ASN A 4 46.38 24.65 46.89
N PRO A 5 46.20 25.78 47.61
CA PRO A 5 45.20 26.81 47.32
C PRO A 5 45.11 27.20 45.84
N THR A 6 46.26 27.34 45.18
CA THR A 6 46.35 27.70 43.76
C THR A 6 45.75 26.63 42.85
N ALA A 7 45.96 25.35 43.17
CA ALA A 7 45.37 24.23 42.45
C ALA A 7 43.87 24.12 42.71
N ALA A 8 43.40 24.39 43.93
CA ALA A 8 41.97 24.37 44.24
C ALA A 8 41.18 25.43 43.46
N ILE A 9 41.73 26.66 43.36
CA ILE A 9 41.14 27.76 42.58
C ILE A 9 41.07 27.39 41.08
N TRP A 10 42.14 26.82 40.53
CA TRP A 10 42.16 26.39 39.13
C TRP A 10 41.11 25.30 38.83
N HIS A 11 40.98 24.30 39.71
CA HIS A 11 39.96 23.25 39.54
C HIS A 11 38.55 23.84 39.59
N GLN A 12 38.28 24.79 40.49
CA GLN A 12 36.95 25.35 40.61
C GLN A 12 36.55 26.22 39.40
N HIS A 13 37.44 27.10 38.94
CA HIS A 13 37.17 27.94 37.76
C HIS A 13 37.02 27.09 36.48
N THR A 14 37.87 26.08 36.29
CA THR A 14 37.82 25.22 35.09
C THR A 14 36.57 24.32 35.11
N GLU A 15 36.17 23.85 36.29
CA GLU A 15 34.95 23.05 36.48
C GLU A 15 33.71 23.87 36.13
N GLU A 16 33.60 25.11 36.61
CA GLU A 16 32.47 25.99 36.31
C GLU A 16 32.38 26.30 34.81
N ALA A 17 33.50 26.62 34.16
CA ALA A 17 33.53 26.90 32.73
C ALA A 17 33.11 25.68 31.88
N LEU A 18 33.68 24.50 32.15
CA LEU A 18 33.33 23.27 31.44
C LEU A 18 31.89 22.84 31.73
N ARG A 19 31.44 22.94 32.99
CA ARG A 19 30.07 22.60 33.35
C ARG A 19 29.06 23.49 32.63
N ASN A 20 29.33 24.79 32.53
CA ASN A 20 28.47 25.71 31.77
C ASN A 20 28.47 25.35 30.28
N SER A 21 29.63 25.06 29.69
CA SER A 21 29.73 24.61 28.29
C SER A 21 28.96 23.31 28.04
N ILE A 22 29.04 22.33 28.96
CA ILE A 22 28.33 21.04 28.83
C ILE A 22 26.82 21.18 29.01
N THR A 23 26.37 21.97 29.97
CA THR A 23 24.93 22.11 30.31
C THR A 23 24.17 23.00 29.33
N GLN A 24 24.83 24.01 28.76
CA GLN A 24 24.26 24.91 27.76
C GLN A 24 24.56 24.49 26.31
N GLY A 25 25.55 23.62 26.10
CA GLY A 25 25.97 23.16 24.78
C GLY A 25 25.07 22.10 24.16
N GLU A 26 25.21 21.92 22.85
CA GLU A 26 24.47 20.92 22.10
C GLU A 26 25.19 19.56 22.02
N TYR A 27 26.42 19.39 22.52
CA TYR A 27 27.13 18.12 22.35
C TYR A 27 26.71 17.05 23.36
N PRO A 28 26.31 15.84 22.90
CA PRO A 28 25.80 14.77 23.77
C PRO A 28 26.88 14.00 24.54
N TYR A 29 28.15 14.11 24.12
CA TYR A 29 29.24 13.26 24.59
C TYR A 29 30.45 14.07 25.04
N LEU A 30 31.07 13.65 26.14
CA LEU A 30 32.25 14.30 26.71
C LEU A 30 33.43 14.38 25.73
N GLY A 31 33.59 13.38 24.85
CA GLY A 31 34.67 13.34 23.85
C GLY A 31 34.63 14.48 22.84
N LEU A 32 33.46 15.09 22.61
CA LEU A 32 33.29 16.22 21.69
C LEU A 32 33.78 17.56 22.26
N TYR A 33 33.99 17.65 23.58
CA TYR A 33 34.53 18.84 24.25
C TYR A 33 36.07 18.88 24.24
N ARG A 34 36.74 18.17 23.33
CA ARG A 34 38.20 18.08 23.23
C ARG A 34 38.87 19.44 23.07
N ALA A 35 38.28 20.33 22.26
CA ALA A 35 38.80 21.68 22.02
C ALA A 35 38.83 22.54 23.30
N SER A 36 37.98 22.23 24.29
CA SER A 36 37.95 22.90 25.58
C SER A 36 39.09 22.49 26.52
N PHE A 37 39.86 21.45 26.19
CA PHE A 37 41.00 20.94 26.98
C PHE A 37 42.35 21.28 26.34
N THR A 38 42.91 22.44 26.71
CA THR A 38 44.23 22.87 26.20
C THR A 38 45.37 21.95 26.66
N THR A 39 46.48 21.92 25.91
CA THR A 39 47.69 21.14 26.25
C THR A 39 48.19 21.42 27.67
N LYS A 40 48.13 22.69 28.11
CA LYS A 40 48.53 23.10 29.47
C LYS A 40 47.65 22.49 30.56
N MET A 41 46.34 22.35 30.32
CA MET A 41 45.41 21.73 31.27
C MET A 41 45.69 20.23 31.42
N ARG A 42 45.99 19.54 30.30
CA ARG A 42 46.36 18.12 30.30
C ARG A 42 47.67 17.88 31.07
N GLU A 43 48.72 18.65 30.78
CA GLU A 43 50.00 18.55 31.50
C GLU A 43 49.85 18.79 33.01
N PHE A 44 48.97 19.72 33.41
CA PHE A 44 48.69 19.97 34.81
C PHE A 44 48.02 18.77 35.50
N LEU A 45 47.01 18.17 34.86
CA LEU A 45 46.32 16.99 35.38
C LEU A 45 47.22 15.75 35.41
N ASP A 46 48.07 15.54 34.40
CA ASP A 46 49.06 14.47 34.37
C ASP A 46 50.07 14.58 35.53
N LYS A 47 50.55 15.79 35.82
CA LYS A 47 51.43 16.04 36.97
C LYS A 47 50.71 15.74 38.29
N GLN A 48 49.44 16.10 38.41
CA GLN A 48 48.63 15.80 39.59
C GLN A 48 48.35 14.30 39.77
N ALA A 49 48.12 13.56 38.68
CA ALA A 49 47.86 12.11 38.72
C ALA A 49 49.08 11.32 39.25
N ARG A 50 50.30 11.71 38.86
CA ARG A 50 51.56 11.04 39.24
C ARG A 50 51.97 11.24 40.72
N LEU A 51 51.39 12.22 41.41
CA LEU A 51 51.74 12.57 42.80
C LEU A 51 50.93 11.80 43.86
N LYS A 52 50.04 10.89 43.46
CA LYS A 52 49.03 10.30 44.34
C LYS A 52 49.46 8.94 44.90
N SER A 53 49.26 8.73 46.20
CA SER A 53 49.58 7.46 46.89
C SER A 53 48.48 6.40 46.74
N LYS A 54 47.22 6.82 46.57
CA LYS A 54 46.06 5.94 46.27
C LYS A 54 45.30 6.48 45.06
N PRO A 55 45.83 6.30 43.84
CA PRO A 55 45.40 7.05 42.66
C PRO A 55 43.93 6.82 42.29
N VAL A 56 43.41 5.58 42.38
CA VAL A 56 42.00 5.26 42.06
C VAL A 56 41.01 5.94 43.02
N ASN A 57 41.19 5.79 44.34
CA ASN A 57 40.29 6.37 45.34
C ASN A 57 40.28 7.90 45.29
N GLU A 58 41.44 8.51 45.05
CA GLU A 58 41.55 9.95 44.90
C GLU A 58 40.91 10.44 43.60
N TYR A 59 40.96 9.65 42.52
CA TYR A 59 40.26 9.96 41.27
C TYR A 59 38.75 9.86 41.43
N ILE A 60 38.23 8.83 42.12
CA ILE A 60 36.81 8.71 42.48
C ILE A 60 36.34 9.92 43.30
N HIS A 61 37.14 10.35 44.28
CA HIS A 61 36.83 11.56 45.05
C HIS A 61 36.81 12.82 44.17
N ALA A 62 37.73 12.91 43.20
CA ALA A 62 37.79 14.01 42.25
C ALA A 62 36.60 14.04 41.29
N LEU A 63 36.17 12.89 40.74
CA LEU A 63 34.95 12.76 39.93
C LEU A 63 33.69 13.24 40.69
N ARG A 64 33.62 12.99 42.00
CA ARG A 64 32.49 13.44 42.82
C ARG A 64 32.47 14.95 43.08
N LYS A 65 33.65 15.58 43.12
CA LYS A 65 33.82 17.00 43.50
C LYS A 65 33.92 17.94 42.28
N TRP A 66 34.60 17.51 41.23
CA TRP A 66 34.82 18.23 39.97
C TRP A 66 34.49 17.30 38.78
N PRO A 67 33.19 16.96 38.62
CA PRO A 67 32.75 15.98 37.61
C PRO A 67 33.09 16.39 36.17
N ALA A 68 32.93 17.66 35.78
CA ALA A 68 33.16 18.11 34.40
C ALA A 68 34.62 17.89 33.98
N ILE A 69 35.57 18.32 34.81
CA ILE A 69 37.00 18.18 34.51
C ILE A 69 37.39 16.70 34.41
N TYR A 70 37.13 15.93 35.46
CA TYR A 70 37.68 14.58 35.57
C TYR A 70 36.96 13.57 34.67
N ALA A 71 35.66 13.76 34.40
CA ALA A 71 34.96 12.91 33.44
C ALA A 71 35.42 13.20 31.99
N CYS A 72 35.52 14.49 31.59
CA CYS A 72 36.09 14.86 30.29
C CYS A 72 37.51 14.30 30.13
N TYR A 73 38.37 14.52 31.13
CA TYR A 73 39.76 14.08 31.08
C TYR A 73 39.89 12.57 30.89
N LEU A 74 39.13 11.78 31.66
CA LEU A 74 39.13 10.33 31.52
C LEU A 74 38.66 9.89 30.13
N THR A 75 37.60 10.51 29.64
CA THR A 75 36.99 10.19 28.33
C THR A 75 37.94 10.48 27.19
N LEU A 76 38.65 11.61 27.23
CA LEU A 76 39.65 11.97 26.21
C LEU A 76 40.77 10.94 26.13
N HIS A 77 41.25 10.45 27.29
CA HIS A 77 42.25 9.37 27.33
C HIS A 77 41.72 8.07 26.73
N VAL A 78 40.46 7.73 26.97
CA VAL A 78 39.83 6.55 26.34
C VAL A 78 39.71 6.74 24.83
N ALA A 79 39.19 7.89 24.38
CA ALA A 79 38.99 8.20 22.97
C ALA A 79 40.29 8.24 22.16
N GLU A 80 41.39 8.75 22.73
CA GLU A 80 42.68 8.92 22.05
C GLU A 80 43.51 7.62 22.00
N ASN A 81 43.35 6.71 22.97
CA ASN A 81 44.19 5.51 23.07
C ASN A 81 43.46 4.21 22.67
N TYR A 82 42.14 4.24 22.44
CA TYR A 82 41.38 3.07 22.05
C TYR A 82 41.53 2.77 20.56
N GLY A 83 42.12 1.60 20.22
CA GLY A 83 42.26 1.12 18.84
C GLY A 83 43.65 1.26 18.22
N ASP A 84 44.65 1.74 18.96
CA ASP A 84 46.05 1.80 18.52
C ASP A 84 46.68 0.37 18.48
N GLU A 85 47.55 0.11 17.50
CA GLU A 85 48.12 -1.24 17.22
C GLU A 85 48.86 -1.85 18.43
N THR A 86 49.24 -1.00 19.40
CA THR A 86 50.00 -1.36 20.60
C THR A 86 49.18 -1.45 21.90
N VAL A 87 47.90 -1.00 21.93
CA VAL A 87 47.07 -0.90 23.16
C VAL A 87 45.63 -1.36 22.88
N ARG A 88 45.35 -2.64 23.10
CA ARG A 88 44.04 -3.24 22.78
C ARG A 88 43.00 -3.21 23.92
N GLY A 89 42.91 -2.15 24.73
CA GLY A 89 41.87 -2.13 25.77
C GLY A 89 41.60 -0.79 26.46
N VAL A 90 40.33 -0.57 26.82
CA VAL A 90 39.82 0.61 27.55
C VAL A 90 40.45 0.74 28.94
N TYR A 91 40.59 -0.36 29.70
CA TYR A 91 41.14 -0.31 31.05
C TYR A 91 42.63 0.08 31.13
N PRO A 92 43.51 -0.36 30.21
CA PRO A 92 44.87 0.20 30.09
C PRO A 92 44.92 1.72 29.90
N ALA A 93 44.03 2.29 29.09
CA ALA A 93 43.95 3.75 28.89
C ALA A 93 43.45 4.47 30.16
N ILE A 94 42.44 3.90 30.82
CA ILE A 94 41.95 4.37 32.12
C ILE A 94 43.05 4.33 33.18
N GLY A 95 43.80 3.22 33.27
CA GLY A 95 44.92 3.08 34.20
C GLY A 95 45.96 4.18 34.01
N PHE A 96 46.33 4.45 32.75
CA PHE A 96 47.25 5.52 32.40
C PHE A 96 46.73 6.91 32.83
N ALA A 97 45.45 7.21 32.58
CA ALA A 97 44.85 8.49 32.98
C ALA A 97 44.82 8.72 34.51
N ILE A 98 44.73 7.63 35.28
CA ILE A 98 44.56 7.69 36.74
C ILE A 98 45.90 7.73 37.49
N SER A 99 46.88 6.95 37.07
CA SER A 99 48.17 6.80 37.79
C SER A 99 49.40 7.26 36.99
N GLY A 100 49.23 7.64 35.71
CA GLY A 100 50.35 7.96 34.81
C GLY A 100 51.17 6.73 34.39
N THR A 101 50.73 5.51 34.77
CA THR A 101 51.37 4.23 34.48
C THR A 101 50.31 3.21 34.07
N ARG A 102 50.68 2.17 33.30
CA ARG A 102 49.75 1.10 32.88
C ARG A 102 49.53 0.09 34.01
N GLN A 103 48.94 0.53 35.12
CA GLN A 103 48.61 -0.37 36.24
C GLN A 103 47.33 -1.16 35.93
N GLU A 104 47.34 -2.47 36.18
CA GLU A 104 46.12 -3.29 36.06
C GLU A 104 45.13 -2.95 37.19
N LEU A 105 43.91 -2.54 36.80
CA LEU A 105 42.82 -2.26 37.72
C LEU A 105 42.15 -3.56 38.16
N SER A 106 41.89 -3.70 39.47
CA SER A 106 41.11 -4.83 40.01
C SER A 106 39.63 -4.72 39.58
N THR A 107 38.87 -5.82 39.63
CA THR A 107 37.43 -5.80 39.30
C THR A 107 36.66 -4.82 40.18
N HIS A 108 36.99 -4.74 41.47
CA HIS A 108 36.39 -3.80 42.41
C HIS A 108 36.70 -2.34 42.03
N ASP A 109 37.96 -2.04 41.67
CA ASP A 109 38.35 -0.69 41.22
C ASP A 109 37.63 -0.28 39.93
N ARG A 110 37.46 -1.23 38.99
CA ARG A 110 36.74 -0.99 37.72
C ARG A 110 35.28 -0.62 37.98
N GLU A 111 34.59 -1.38 38.83
CA GLU A 111 33.19 -1.15 39.18
C GLU A 111 33.00 0.15 39.97
N ALA A 112 33.84 0.40 40.99
CA ALA A 112 33.76 1.62 41.79
C ALA A 112 34.06 2.89 40.97
N LEU A 113 35.02 2.81 40.05
CA LEU A 113 35.34 3.91 39.14
C LEU A 113 34.22 4.14 38.13
N TRP A 114 33.69 3.07 37.52
CA TRP A 114 32.57 3.14 36.60
C TRP A 114 31.34 3.78 37.25
N LEU A 115 30.97 3.36 38.47
CA LEU A 115 29.88 3.97 39.23
C LEU A 115 30.10 5.46 39.49
N ALA A 116 31.33 5.86 39.86
CA ALA A 116 31.65 7.27 40.10
C ALA A 116 31.63 8.10 38.81
N TYR A 117 32.11 7.54 37.70
CA TYR A 117 32.10 8.17 36.38
C TYR A 117 30.67 8.32 35.85
N ARG A 118 29.85 7.28 35.97
CA ARG A 118 28.41 7.30 35.63
C ARG A 118 27.67 8.38 36.41
N GLN A 119 27.90 8.48 37.72
CA GLN A 119 27.33 9.55 38.56
C GLN A 119 27.79 10.94 38.12
N ALA A 120 29.05 11.10 37.71
CA ALA A 120 29.54 12.36 37.16
C ALA A 120 28.82 12.73 35.86
N CYS A 121 28.65 11.78 34.93
CA CYS A 121 27.92 11.99 33.68
C CYS A 121 26.46 12.39 33.93
N LEU A 122 25.76 11.68 34.84
CA LEU A 122 24.39 12.02 35.24
C LEU A 122 24.27 13.42 35.86
N LYS A 123 25.23 13.84 36.71
CA LYS A 123 25.26 15.21 37.28
C LYS A 123 25.42 16.29 36.21
N LEU A 124 26.24 16.02 35.20
CA LEU A 124 26.41 16.87 34.02
C LEU A 124 25.21 16.78 33.05
N GLY A 125 24.30 15.82 33.29
CA GLY A 125 23.10 15.52 32.51
C GLY A 125 23.38 15.01 31.11
N LEU A 126 24.44 14.22 31.00
CA LEU A 126 24.78 13.48 29.81
C LEU A 126 24.06 12.12 29.81
N ALA A 127 23.80 11.60 28.61
CA ALA A 127 23.21 10.28 28.44
C ALA A 127 24.17 9.20 28.96
N VAL A 128 23.68 8.29 29.79
CA VAL A 128 24.45 7.17 30.33
C VAL A 128 23.96 5.86 29.72
N SER A 129 24.82 4.86 29.67
CA SER A 129 24.48 3.52 29.17
C SER A 129 23.26 2.99 29.93
N SER A 130 22.23 2.52 29.22
CA SER A 130 21.04 1.95 29.87
C SER A 130 21.32 0.63 30.58
N ARG A 131 22.36 -0.10 30.15
CA ARG A 131 22.76 -1.40 30.71
C ARG A 131 23.73 -1.20 31.87
N GLN A 132 23.35 -1.73 33.04
CA GLN A 132 24.14 -1.71 34.29
C GLN A 132 24.68 -3.09 34.68
N SER A 133 24.42 -4.13 33.89
CA SER A 133 24.85 -5.50 34.15
C SER A 133 25.03 -6.27 32.84
N GLY A 134 25.71 -7.42 32.89
CA GLY A 134 25.97 -8.26 31.73
C GLY A 134 27.40 -8.13 31.20
N THR A 135 27.65 -8.55 29.96
CA THR A 135 28.99 -8.49 29.37
C THR A 135 29.30 -7.07 28.89
N ASN A 136 30.50 -6.56 29.19
CA ASN A 136 31.04 -5.28 28.72
C ASN A 136 30.26 -3.98 29.08
N TYR A 137 29.22 -4.03 29.92
CA TYR A 137 28.39 -2.85 30.23
C TYR A 137 29.21 -1.64 30.75
N MET A 138 30.20 -1.87 31.62
CA MET A 138 31.08 -0.79 32.13
C MET A 138 31.91 -0.15 31.02
N VAL A 139 32.41 -0.97 30.08
CA VAL A 139 33.27 -0.51 28.98
C VAL A 139 32.47 0.30 27.98
N ASN A 140 31.24 -0.14 27.68
CA ASN A 140 30.34 0.53 26.75
C ASN A 140 30.01 1.96 27.20
N GLU A 141 29.89 2.23 28.51
CA GLU A 141 29.67 3.57 29.04
C GLU A 141 30.81 4.55 28.68
N TYR A 142 32.07 4.12 28.87
CA TYR A 142 33.23 4.95 28.52
C TYR A 142 33.34 5.18 27.00
N LEU A 143 33.02 4.16 26.20
CA LEU A 143 33.05 4.25 24.74
C LEU A 143 31.92 5.14 24.19
N GLN A 144 30.71 5.05 24.77
CA GLN A 144 29.58 5.91 24.42
C GLN A 144 29.95 7.37 24.60
N GLN A 145 30.52 7.72 25.76
CA GLN A 145 30.95 9.10 26.05
C GLN A 145 32.12 9.59 25.19
N SER A 146 32.87 8.68 24.57
CA SER A 146 33.99 9.04 23.68
C SER A 146 33.51 9.62 22.33
N GLY A 147 32.29 9.27 21.88
CA GLY A 147 31.75 9.70 20.59
C GLY A 147 32.57 9.24 19.37
N VAL A 148 32.24 9.78 18.20
CA VAL A 148 33.00 9.57 16.95
C VAL A 148 34.30 10.40 17.01
N PRO A 149 35.48 9.78 16.88
CA PRO A 149 36.73 10.53 16.82
C PRO A 149 36.82 11.39 15.55
N VAL A 150 37.32 12.61 15.67
CA VAL A 150 37.39 13.63 14.60
C VAL A 150 38.01 13.09 13.31
N ASN A 151 39.05 12.26 13.41
CA ASN A 151 39.75 11.67 12.26
C ASN A 151 38.88 10.79 11.36
N TYR A 152 37.73 10.31 11.84
CA TYR A 152 36.81 9.46 11.09
C TYR A 152 35.57 10.22 10.57
N VAL A 153 35.41 11.50 10.91
CA VAL A 153 34.22 12.30 10.56
C VAL A 153 34.08 12.46 9.04
N GLU A 154 35.18 12.69 8.32
CA GLU A 154 35.16 12.82 6.85
C GLU A 154 34.65 11.54 6.15
N ASP A 155 35.16 10.37 6.55
CA ASP A 155 34.72 9.08 5.99
C ASP A 155 33.27 8.77 6.38
N LEU A 156 32.87 9.09 7.61
CA LEU A 156 31.48 8.96 8.07
C LEU A 156 30.53 9.77 7.20
N VAL A 157 30.81 11.06 6.97
CA VAL A 157 29.96 11.95 6.15
C VAL A 157 29.87 11.47 4.71
N LYS A 158 30.99 11.07 4.09
CA LYS A 158 30.99 10.50 2.72
C LYS A 158 30.08 9.27 2.63
N ARG A 159 30.04 8.43 3.66
CA ARG A 159 29.15 7.27 3.72
C ARG A 159 27.70 7.67 3.97
N MET A 160 27.44 8.67 4.82
CA MET A 160 26.10 9.21 5.04
C MET A 160 25.51 9.77 3.75
N ILE A 161 26.28 10.52 2.95
CA ILE A 161 25.85 11.04 1.64
C ILE A 161 25.48 9.90 0.69
N ARG A 162 26.35 8.89 0.56
CA ARG A 162 26.07 7.73 -0.32
C ARG A 162 24.85 6.94 0.15
N TYR A 163 24.67 6.82 1.45
CA TYR A 163 23.51 6.12 2.02
C TYR A 163 22.23 6.93 1.83
N ALA A 164 22.26 8.24 2.08
CA ALA A 164 21.17 9.17 1.83
C ALA A 164 20.70 9.14 0.37
N LYS A 165 21.63 9.12 -0.60
CA LYS A 165 21.29 8.94 -2.02
C LYS A 165 20.55 7.62 -2.31
N LYS A 166 20.82 6.58 -1.51
CA LYS A 166 20.25 5.25 -1.72
C LYS A 166 18.90 5.04 -1.02
N VAL A 167 18.69 5.62 0.16
CA VAL A 167 17.49 5.36 0.99
C VAL A 167 16.70 6.63 1.34
N GLY A 168 17.13 7.80 0.91
CA GLY A 168 16.53 9.08 1.30
C GLY A 168 16.96 9.58 2.69
N LEU A 169 16.45 10.76 3.06
CA LEU A 169 16.73 11.43 4.34
C LEU A 169 15.48 11.50 5.24
N PRO A 170 15.61 11.24 6.54
CA PRO A 170 14.51 11.42 7.48
C PRO A 170 14.31 12.90 7.76
N SER A 171 13.08 13.26 8.11
CA SER A 171 12.75 14.61 8.62
C SER A 171 13.24 14.77 10.06
N ASP A 172 13.81 15.93 10.40
CA ASP A 172 14.36 16.22 11.73
C ASP A 172 13.28 16.19 12.85
N ASP A 173 12.04 16.49 12.47
CA ASP A 173 10.84 16.45 13.32
C ASP A 173 10.34 15.03 13.63
N ASN A 174 10.99 13.98 13.09
CA ASN A 174 10.60 12.58 13.29
C ASN A 174 11.73 11.76 13.95
N PRO A 175 11.78 11.71 15.30
CA PRO A 175 12.78 10.94 16.04
C PRO A 175 12.81 9.45 15.69
N GLN A 176 11.65 8.83 15.39
CA GLN A 176 11.57 7.41 15.02
C GLN A 176 12.27 7.17 13.67
N ALA A 177 11.99 8.00 12.66
CA ALA A 177 12.63 7.89 11.35
C ALA A 177 14.16 8.09 11.43
N ILE A 178 14.62 9.01 12.30
CA ILE A 178 16.05 9.22 12.57
C ILE A 178 16.68 7.95 13.15
N GLN A 179 16.05 7.33 14.16
CA GLN A 179 16.57 6.11 14.78
C GLN A 179 16.58 4.93 13.80
N GLN A 180 15.53 4.76 13.00
CA GLN A 180 15.47 3.74 11.94
C GLN A 180 16.58 3.93 10.91
N TRP A 181 16.78 5.17 10.42
CA TRP A 181 17.84 5.49 9.48
C TRP A 181 19.22 5.15 10.05
N MET A 182 19.49 5.56 11.29
CA MET A 182 20.80 5.33 11.91
C MET A 182 21.07 3.87 12.24
N SER A 183 20.05 3.13 12.71
CA SER A 183 20.18 1.69 12.95
C SER A 183 20.51 0.95 11.65
N ALA A 184 19.77 1.21 10.58
CA ALA A 184 20.03 0.62 9.27
C ALA A 184 21.37 1.07 8.67
N PHE A 185 21.77 2.33 8.88
CA PHE A 185 23.09 2.83 8.48
C PHE A 185 24.22 2.12 9.25
N ALA A 186 24.08 1.95 10.57
CA ALA A 186 25.08 1.33 11.42
C ALA A 186 25.36 -0.14 11.04
N GLU A 187 24.33 -0.92 10.68
CA GLU A 187 24.49 -2.29 10.18
C GLU A 187 25.31 -2.36 8.87
N ARG A 188 25.29 -1.29 8.08
CA ARG A 188 26.03 -1.17 6.82
C ARG A 188 27.44 -0.63 7.00
N LEU A 189 27.81 -0.13 8.18
CA LEU A 189 29.18 0.22 8.55
C LEU A 189 30.02 -1.05 8.78
N LYS A 190 30.25 -1.83 7.71
CA LYS A 190 31.17 -2.97 7.68
C LYS A 190 32.61 -2.50 7.41
N THR A 191 33.58 -3.39 7.67
CA THR A 191 35.02 -3.15 7.48
C THR A 191 35.33 -2.45 6.14
N PRO A 192 36.24 -1.46 6.12
CA PRO A 192 37.28 -1.17 7.12
C PRO A 192 36.93 -0.06 8.13
N VAL A 193 35.65 0.18 8.45
CA VAL A 193 35.27 1.16 9.49
C VAL A 193 35.69 0.66 10.88
N SER A 194 36.26 1.55 11.69
CA SER A 194 36.60 1.25 13.09
C SER A 194 35.34 0.88 13.88
N ILE A 195 35.42 -0.20 14.67
CA ILE A 195 34.35 -0.65 15.58
C ILE A 195 33.89 0.50 16.50
N THR A 196 34.79 1.43 16.83
CA THR A 196 34.51 2.63 17.62
C THR A 196 33.47 3.54 16.95
N VAL A 197 33.59 3.79 15.65
CA VAL A 197 32.66 4.67 14.91
C VAL A 197 31.31 4.02 14.81
N ARG A 198 31.27 2.72 14.48
CA ARG A 198 30.03 1.95 14.44
C ARG A 198 29.32 1.98 15.80
N ASN A 199 30.02 1.68 16.88
CA ASN A 199 29.44 1.72 18.22
C ASN A 199 28.98 3.14 18.61
N ALA A 200 29.69 4.19 18.20
CA ALA A 200 29.28 5.57 18.50
C ALA A 200 27.96 5.95 17.78
N ILE A 201 27.75 5.46 16.56
CA ILE A 201 26.48 5.65 15.83
C ILE A 201 25.37 4.76 16.40
N GLU A 202 25.66 3.49 16.72
CA GLU A 202 24.68 2.57 17.34
C GLU A 202 24.20 3.07 18.71
N ASN A 203 25.07 3.74 19.48
CA ASN A 203 24.72 4.30 20.79
C ASN A 203 24.21 5.75 20.73
N ASP A 204 24.03 6.34 19.54
CA ASP A 204 23.48 7.69 19.37
C ASP A 204 21.95 7.72 19.47
N GLU A 205 21.45 7.52 20.69
CA GLU A 205 20.01 7.38 20.97
C GLU A 205 19.14 8.58 20.57
N HIS A 206 19.73 9.74 20.31
CA HIS A 206 19.01 10.95 19.91
C HIS A 206 19.31 11.38 18.47
N GLY A 207 20.19 10.65 17.78
CA GLY A 207 20.59 10.91 16.40
C GLY A 207 21.34 12.21 16.20
N PHE A 208 22.15 12.64 17.17
CA PHE A 208 22.90 13.88 17.08
C PHE A 208 23.70 14.01 15.78
N TYR A 209 24.42 12.97 15.35
CA TYR A 209 25.26 13.05 14.14
C TYR A 209 24.41 13.21 12.87
N LEU A 210 23.29 12.49 12.78
CA LEU A 210 22.37 12.60 11.65
C LEU A 210 21.66 13.96 11.63
N ARG A 211 21.20 14.47 12.77
CA ARG A 211 20.56 15.78 12.86
C ARG A 211 21.51 16.92 12.51
N LEU A 212 22.75 16.83 12.97
CA LEU A 212 23.78 17.79 12.58
C LEU A 212 24.03 17.73 11.07
N PHE A 213 24.09 16.54 10.49
CA PHE A 213 24.20 16.35 9.05
C PHE A 213 23.02 16.99 8.29
N LEU A 214 21.77 16.72 8.68
CA LEU A 214 20.56 17.32 8.09
C LEU A 214 20.60 18.85 8.15
N ARG A 215 20.90 19.42 9.33
CA ARG A 215 21.01 20.87 9.54
C ARG A 215 22.09 21.51 8.65
N LEU A 216 23.23 20.86 8.47
CA LEU A 216 24.31 21.35 7.62
C LEU A 216 24.00 21.24 6.12
N ILE A 217 23.09 20.35 5.72
CA ILE A 217 22.56 20.27 4.35
C ILE A 217 21.60 21.43 4.08
N ASP A 218 20.67 21.68 5.01
CA ASP A 218 19.65 22.73 4.85
C ASP A 218 20.23 24.15 4.96
N SER A 219 21.35 24.31 5.67
CA SER A 219 21.96 25.61 5.92
C SER A 219 23.49 25.54 5.92
N PRO A 220 24.13 25.36 4.74
CA PRO A 220 25.58 25.23 4.63
C PRO A 220 26.35 26.50 5.02
N GLU A 221 25.70 27.66 5.06
CA GLU A 221 26.31 28.96 5.40
C GLU A 221 26.61 29.14 6.90
N LEU A 222 26.09 28.28 7.80
CA LEU A 222 26.38 28.30 9.25
C LEU A 222 27.81 27.87 9.63
N SER A 223 28.71 27.76 8.65
CA SER A 223 30.10 27.28 8.72
C SER A 223 31.07 28.03 9.66
N ALA A 224 30.63 29.08 10.37
CA ALA A 224 31.42 29.78 11.37
C ALA A 224 31.22 29.20 12.79
N SER A 225 31.27 27.88 12.93
CA SER A 225 31.20 27.21 14.23
C SER A 225 32.58 27.14 14.89
N GLU A 226 32.66 27.29 16.22
CA GLU A 226 33.90 27.04 16.99
C GLU A 226 34.31 25.56 17.02
N SER A 227 33.50 24.68 16.42
CA SER A 227 33.65 23.22 16.45
C SER A 227 34.39 22.65 15.25
N GLU A 228 35.46 21.91 15.55
CA GLU A 228 36.24 21.16 14.55
C GLU A 228 35.39 20.11 13.82
N LEU A 229 34.44 19.47 14.51
CA LEU A 229 33.57 18.45 13.92
C LEU A 229 32.62 19.05 12.88
N GLU A 230 31.91 20.13 13.23
CA GLU A 230 30.95 20.78 12.33
C GLU A 230 31.65 21.35 11.10
N THR A 231 32.84 21.93 11.29
CA THR A 231 33.67 22.46 10.21
C THR A 231 34.06 21.36 9.22
N ILE A 232 34.50 20.18 9.71
CA ILE A 232 34.86 19.05 8.84
C ILE A 232 33.63 18.49 8.13
N MET A 233 32.48 18.37 8.82
CA MET A 233 31.24 17.89 8.20
C MET A 233 30.76 18.83 7.10
N ALA A 234 30.66 20.14 7.37
CA ALA A 234 30.20 21.14 6.42
C ALA A 234 31.11 21.20 5.18
N LYS A 235 32.43 21.20 5.39
CA LYS A 235 33.41 21.13 4.30
C LYS A 235 33.23 19.87 3.46
N THR A 236 33.07 18.72 4.07
CA THR A 236 32.89 17.44 3.35
C THR A 236 31.58 17.42 2.55
N ILE A 237 30.49 17.97 3.09
CA ILE A 237 29.20 18.11 2.38
C ILE A 237 29.36 19.03 1.16
N THR A 238 30.07 20.14 1.31
CA THR A 238 30.31 21.09 0.21
C THR A 238 31.19 20.47 -0.88
N ASP A 239 32.30 19.82 -0.48
CA ASP A 239 33.30 19.26 -1.40
C ASP A 239 32.82 17.98 -2.12
N PHE A 240 31.93 17.18 -1.51
CA PHE A 240 31.52 15.86 -2.03
C PHE A 240 30.00 15.71 -2.27
N GLY A 241 29.18 16.46 -1.54
CA GLY A 241 27.73 16.23 -1.41
C GLY A 241 26.83 17.17 -2.20
N ALA A 242 27.28 18.36 -2.62
CA ALA A 242 26.41 19.39 -3.21
C ALA A 242 25.59 18.89 -4.42
N GLU A 243 26.23 18.23 -5.38
CA GLU A 243 25.51 17.62 -6.52
C GLU A 243 24.74 16.35 -6.11
N GLN A 244 25.30 15.53 -5.21
CA GLN A 244 24.72 14.23 -4.85
C GLN A 244 23.47 14.34 -3.96
N LEU A 245 23.31 15.45 -3.23
CA LEU A 245 22.21 15.70 -2.31
C LEU A 245 21.06 16.52 -2.93
N SER A 246 21.29 17.15 -4.09
CA SER A 246 20.31 18.01 -4.77
C SER A 246 18.97 17.32 -5.12
N ASN A 247 19.00 15.99 -5.33
CA ASN A 247 17.83 15.18 -5.70
C ASN A 247 17.52 14.07 -4.67
N VAL A 248 17.94 14.21 -3.42
CA VAL A 248 17.70 13.17 -2.40
C VAL A 248 16.28 13.28 -1.86
N GLY A 249 15.49 12.23 -2.09
CA GLY A 249 14.12 12.11 -1.59
C GLY A 249 14.02 11.89 -0.08
N GLN A 250 12.79 11.84 0.43
CA GLN A 250 12.51 11.46 1.82
C GLN A 250 12.86 9.99 2.09
N LEU A 251 13.14 9.68 3.36
CA LEU A 251 13.51 8.33 3.80
C LEU A 251 12.49 7.27 3.35
N SER A 252 12.99 6.29 2.62
CA SER A 252 12.28 5.14 2.07
C SER A 252 12.85 3.84 2.64
N LEU A 253 12.35 3.40 3.80
CA LEU A 253 12.70 2.08 4.37
C LEU A 253 11.47 1.19 4.43
N PRO A 254 11.56 -0.07 3.99
CA PRO A 254 10.47 -1.00 4.16
C PRO A 254 10.34 -1.43 5.63
N ARG A 255 9.10 -1.67 6.09
CA ARG A 255 8.80 -2.12 7.45
C ARG A 255 7.97 -3.39 7.45
N LEU A 256 8.11 -4.18 8.51
CA LEU A 256 7.21 -5.28 8.82
C LEU A 256 6.31 -4.85 9.96
N LEU A 257 5.01 -4.91 9.74
CA LEU A 257 3.97 -4.50 10.67
C LEU A 257 3.12 -5.70 11.10
N TRP A 258 2.61 -5.65 12.33
CA TRP A 258 1.53 -6.50 12.82
C TRP A 258 0.24 -5.68 12.85
N LEU A 259 -0.67 -5.96 11.90
CA LEU A 259 -1.93 -5.23 11.73
C LEU A 259 -3.08 -6.22 11.59
N ASP A 260 -4.18 -5.97 12.31
CA ASP A 260 -5.42 -6.77 12.25
C ASP A 260 -5.17 -8.30 12.39
N ASN A 261 -4.29 -8.69 13.31
CA ASN A 261 -3.91 -10.08 13.60
C ASN A 261 -3.14 -10.80 12.46
N GLY A 262 -2.47 -10.05 11.59
CA GLY A 262 -1.60 -10.62 10.56
C GLY A 262 -0.37 -9.76 10.27
N PHE A 263 0.58 -10.32 9.54
CA PHE A 263 1.72 -9.56 9.04
C PHE A 263 1.33 -8.69 7.84
N ALA A 264 1.90 -7.50 7.77
CA ALA A 264 1.88 -6.65 6.60
C ALA A 264 3.26 -6.04 6.34
N LEU A 265 3.65 -5.96 5.08
CA LEU A 265 4.85 -5.26 4.64
C LEU A 265 4.48 -3.87 4.17
N GLU A 266 5.14 -2.87 4.72
CA GLU A 266 5.09 -1.51 4.24
C GLU A 266 6.27 -1.31 3.31
N LEU A 267 6.02 -1.15 2.00
CA LEU A 267 7.04 -0.78 1.02
C LEU A 267 7.01 0.72 0.80
N PRO A 268 8.17 1.39 0.70
CA PRO A 268 8.21 2.82 0.48
C PRO A 268 7.79 3.20 -0.96
N ALA A 269 7.42 4.46 -1.13
CA ALA A 269 7.11 5.05 -2.43
C ALA A 269 8.29 4.97 -3.41
N GLY A 270 8.01 4.67 -4.68
CA GLY A 270 8.96 4.63 -5.79
C GLY A 270 8.40 3.85 -6.99
N GLU A 271 7.76 4.53 -7.95
CA GLU A 271 7.12 3.90 -9.13
C GLU A 271 8.08 3.09 -10.01
N SER A 272 9.35 3.50 -10.08
CA SER A 272 10.38 2.81 -10.85
C SER A 272 11.04 1.65 -10.11
N SER A 273 10.68 1.39 -8.85
CA SER A 273 11.34 0.38 -8.03
C SER A 273 10.59 -0.96 -8.05
N ILE A 274 11.19 -2.02 -8.60
CA ILE A 274 10.72 -3.38 -8.38
C ILE A 274 11.30 -3.94 -7.07
N TRP A 275 10.40 -4.31 -6.16
CA TRP A 275 10.70 -5.01 -4.93
C TRP A 275 10.54 -6.52 -5.12
N THR A 276 11.52 -7.28 -4.67
CA THR A 276 11.44 -8.74 -4.56
C THR A 276 11.30 -9.11 -3.10
N VAL A 277 10.19 -9.74 -2.74
CA VAL A 277 9.86 -10.21 -1.40
C VAL A 277 10.03 -11.72 -1.36
N GLN A 278 11.07 -12.20 -0.70
CA GLN A 278 11.30 -13.61 -0.43
C GLN A 278 10.64 -13.99 0.92
N LEU A 279 9.62 -14.83 0.85
CA LEU A 279 8.88 -15.39 1.98
C LEU A 279 9.24 -16.88 2.12
N ASP A 280 10.22 -17.20 2.97
CA ASP A 280 10.81 -18.55 3.07
C ASP A 280 11.19 -19.11 1.67
N ASP A 281 10.43 -20.09 1.16
CA ASP A 281 10.67 -20.75 -0.15
C ASP A 281 9.98 -20.03 -1.33
N GLU A 282 9.22 -18.97 -1.08
CA GLU A 282 8.40 -18.27 -2.06
C GLU A 282 8.95 -16.89 -2.39
N SER A 283 8.78 -16.44 -3.63
CA SER A 283 9.21 -15.11 -4.06
C SER A 283 8.05 -14.35 -4.69
N ILE A 284 7.86 -13.10 -4.29
CA ILE A 284 6.88 -12.17 -4.85
C ILE A 284 7.63 -10.98 -5.43
N SER A 285 7.39 -10.65 -6.69
CA SER A 285 7.85 -9.41 -7.31
C SER A 285 6.74 -8.38 -7.27
N GLN A 286 7.05 -7.17 -6.81
CA GLN A 286 6.10 -6.08 -6.66
C GLN A 286 6.67 -4.79 -7.24
N VAL A 287 5.95 -4.19 -8.18
CA VAL A 287 6.27 -2.84 -8.67
C VAL A 287 5.85 -1.83 -7.59
N GLY A 288 6.77 -0.92 -7.24
CA GLY A 288 6.51 0.17 -6.30
C GLY A 288 5.48 1.17 -6.85
N LYS A 289 4.88 1.94 -5.95
CA LYS A 289 3.84 2.93 -6.29
C LYS A 289 4.32 4.34 -5.95
N TYR A 290 3.61 5.38 -6.41
CA TYR A 290 3.89 6.77 -6.05
C TYR A 290 3.84 7.02 -4.54
N GLU A 291 3.06 6.21 -3.83
CA GLU A 291 2.94 6.24 -2.39
C GLU A 291 3.46 4.95 -1.77
N LEU A 292 3.62 5.01 -0.46
CA LEU A 292 3.86 3.85 0.39
C LEU A 292 2.78 2.79 0.16
N GLN A 293 3.22 1.55 -0.05
CA GLN A 293 2.36 0.42 -0.37
C GLN A 293 2.32 -0.56 0.81
N LEU A 294 1.13 -0.82 1.33
CA LEU A 294 0.92 -1.83 2.37
C LEU A 294 0.50 -3.16 1.73
N ILE A 295 1.31 -4.21 1.91
CA ILE A 295 1.10 -5.55 1.39
C ILE A 295 0.87 -6.50 2.57
N PRO A 296 -0.39 -6.89 2.88
CA PRO A 296 -0.62 -7.92 3.86
C PRO A 296 0.01 -9.24 3.40
N LEU A 297 0.37 -10.12 4.32
CA LEU A 297 0.92 -11.43 3.98
C LEU A 297 -0.11 -12.55 4.19
N GLN A 298 0.02 -13.61 3.39
CA GLN A 298 -0.90 -14.76 3.39
C GLN A 298 -0.94 -15.50 4.72
N ARG A 299 0.19 -15.56 5.43
CA ARG A 299 0.36 -16.38 6.62
C ARG A 299 0.99 -15.58 7.76
N THR A 300 0.95 -16.15 8.95
CA THR A 300 1.58 -15.60 10.15
C THR A 300 2.70 -16.48 10.69
N ASP A 301 3.09 -17.55 9.97
CA ASP A 301 4.03 -18.57 10.44
C ASP A 301 5.39 -18.57 9.73
N TYR A 302 5.70 -17.53 8.95
CA TYR A 302 6.97 -17.38 8.23
C TYR A 302 8.20 -17.46 9.15
N LYS A 303 9.28 -18.06 8.66
CA LYS A 303 10.55 -18.12 9.39
C LYS A 303 11.35 -16.84 9.24
N ALA A 304 11.50 -16.40 8.00
CA ALA A 304 12.14 -15.13 7.68
C ALA A 304 11.52 -14.49 6.45
N ILE A 305 11.53 -13.18 6.42
CA ILE A 305 11.12 -12.38 5.26
C ILE A 305 12.34 -11.59 4.80
N ASN A 306 12.74 -11.76 3.54
CA ASN A 306 13.81 -10.97 2.95
C ASN A 306 13.24 -10.10 1.83
N LEU A 307 13.57 -8.82 1.83
CA LEU A 307 13.21 -7.87 0.79
C LEU A 307 14.45 -7.49 0.02
N SER A 308 14.32 -7.32 -1.29
CA SER A 308 15.34 -6.65 -2.09
C SER A 308 14.76 -5.70 -3.12
N ASP A 309 15.34 -4.52 -3.26
CA ASP A 309 15.02 -3.60 -4.35
C ASP A 309 15.90 -3.86 -5.59
N GLU A 310 15.62 -3.14 -6.69
CA GLU A 310 16.41 -3.20 -7.92
C GLU A 310 17.89 -2.86 -7.71
N ALA A 311 18.18 -1.96 -6.75
CA ALA A 311 19.53 -1.59 -6.34
C ALA A 311 20.22 -2.66 -5.45
N LYS A 312 19.62 -3.85 -5.33
CA LYS A 312 20.05 -5.01 -4.53
C LYS A 312 20.31 -4.67 -3.08
N ASN A 313 19.65 -3.65 -2.52
CA ASN A 313 19.55 -3.51 -1.08
C ASN A 313 18.80 -4.72 -0.55
N THR A 314 19.30 -5.34 0.52
CA THR A 314 18.59 -6.42 1.19
C THR A 314 18.16 -5.99 2.58
N TYR A 315 16.92 -6.33 2.95
CA TYR A 315 16.34 -6.17 4.27
C TYR A 315 15.86 -7.54 4.74
N SER A 316 16.05 -7.89 6.01
CA SER A 316 15.72 -9.22 6.52
C SER A 316 15.04 -9.13 7.88
N PHE A 317 13.88 -9.76 8.00
CA PHE A 317 13.11 -9.87 9.24
C PHE A 317 13.06 -11.34 9.67
N ASN A 318 13.69 -11.65 10.79
CA ASN A 318 13.71 -13.01 11.36
C ASN A 318 12.53 -13.16 12.33
N LEU A 319 11.59 -14.05 11.98
CA LEU A 319 10.31 -14.23 12.68
C LEU A 319 10.30 -15.54 13.46
N TRP A 320 9.68 -16.60 12.93
CA TRP A 320 9.52 -17.86 13.65
C TRP A 320 10.56 -18.89 13.19
N PRO A 321 11.70 -19.06 13.87
CA PRO A 321 12.75 -19.97 13.40
C PRO A 321 12.29 -21.44 13.31
N ASP A 322 11.31 -21.83 14.13
CA ASP A 322 10.69 -23.15 14.12
C ASP A 322 9.25 -23.10 14.66
N HIS A 323 8.56 -24.25 14.65
CA HIS A 323 7.18 -24.35 15.13
C HIS A 323 7.03 -24.54 16.64
N LYS A 324 8.11 -24.35 17.42
CA LYS A 324 8.05 -24.61 18.85
C LYS A 324 7.18 -23.59 19.56
N ASP A 325 6.55 -24.06 20.61
CA ASP A 325 5.56 -23.37 21.40
C ASP A 325 6.21 -22.59 22.56
N ASN A 326 7.42 -22.09 22.34
CA ASN A 326 8.18 -21.29 23.30
C ASN A 326 8.73 -19.99 22.67
N ARG A 327 8.17 -19.60 21.52
CA ARG A 327 8.57 -18.43 20.72
C ARG A 327 7.70 -17.22 21.02
N LEU A 328 8.30 -16.04 20.92
CA LEU A 328 7.69 -14.73 21.14
C LEU A 328 8.19 -13.76 20.07
N LEU A 329 7.30 -12.97 19.48
CA LEU A 329 7.63 -11.78 18.69
C LEU A 329 7.19 -10.52 19.44
N VAL A 330 7.96 -9.46 19.29
CA VAL A 330 7.71 -8.17 19.93
C VAL A 330 7.53 -7.11 18.86
N PHE A 331 6.42 -6.39 18.96
CA PHE A 331 6.08 -5.26 18.10
C PHE A 331 5.96 -3.98 18.93
N SER A 332 6.22 -2.84 18.29
CA SER A 332 5.97 -1.52 18.88
C SER A 332 4.48 -1.27 19.06
N GLU A 333 4.14 -0.16 19.74
CA GLU A 333 2.77 0.35 19.84
C GLU A 333 2.11 0.56 18.45
N GLN A 334 2.90 0.96 17.45
CA GLN A 334 2.46 1.12 16.06
C GLN A 334 2.43 -0.20 15.27
N GLY A 335 2.71 -1.33 15.93
CA GLY A 335 2.76 -2.65 15.29
C GLY A 335 4.06 -2.94 14.53
N GLU A 336 5.08 -2.08 14.58
CA GLU A 336 6.36 -2.33 13.89
C GLU A 336 7.13 -3.47 14.54
N PHE A 337 7.66 -4.39 13.73
CA PHE A 337 8.46 -5.51 14.24
C PHE A 337 9.77 -5.01 14.86
N ILE A 338 9.97 -5.32 16.15
CA ILE A 338 11.18 -4.95 16.89
C ILE A 338 12.15 -6.13 16.96
N THR A 339 11.69 -7.26 17.48
CA THR A 339 12.57 -8.41 17.71
C THR A 339 11.82 -9.70 17.97
N GLN A 340 12.56 -10.80 18.01
CA GLN A 340 12.09 -12.13 18.43
C GLN A 340 12.77 -12.57 19.72
N ALA A 341 12.09 -13.40 20.51
CA ALA A 341 12.61 -13.98 21.73
C ALA A 341 12.09 -15.42 21.93
N GLN A 342 12.69 -16.13 22.89
CA GLN A 342 12.29 -17.49 23.24
C GLN A 342 12.39 -17.73 24.75
N LEU A 343 11.46 -18.53 25.28
CA LEU A 343 11.60 -19.09 26.63
C LEU A 343 12.68 -20.18 26.62
N SER A 344 13.48 -20.22 27.68
CA SER A 344 14.54 -21.20 27.88
C SER A 344 14.55 -21.74 29.32
N ALA A 345 15.21 -22.88 29.53
CA ALA A 345 15.37 -23.46 30.86
C ALA A 345 16.29 -22.62 31.76
N GLU A 346 17.33 -22.03 31.18
CA GLU A 346 18.09 -20.94 31.79
C GLU A 346 17.32 -19.63 31.57
N SER A 347 17.15 -18.80 32.58
CA SER A 347 16.38 -17.55 32.44
C SER A 347 17.08 -16.58 31.47
N ASN A 348 16.62 -16.55 30.23
CA ASN A 348 17.06 -15.56 29.23
C ASN A 348 16.52 -14.18 29.61
N VAL A 349 17.28 -13.13 29.31
CA VAL A 349 16.86 -11.74 29.52
C VAL A 349 16.65 -11.07 28.17
N LEU A 350 15.43 -10.60 27.93
CA LEU A 350 15.11 -9.73 26.80
C LEU A 350 15.11 -8.28 27.29
N ALA A 351 16.07 -7.48 26.82
CA ALA A 351 16.12 -6.05 27.12
C ALA A 351 15.32 -5.26 26.09
N LEU A 352 14.40 -4.42 26.55
CA LEU A 352 13.59 -3.52 25.70
C LEU A 352 13.67 -2.09 26.26
N ALA A 353 13.46 -1.08 25.41
CA ALA A 353 13.28 0.28 25.91
C ALA A 353 11.97 0.37 26.73
N PRO A 354 11.82 1.33 27.65
CA PRO A 354 10.52 1.63 28.24
C PRO A 354 9.52 2.06 27.16
N GLY A 355 8.31 1.52 27.19
CA GLY A 355 7.36 1.69 26.09
C GLY A 355 6.11 0.83 26.21
N HIS A 356 5.18 1.05 25.29
CA HIS A 356 4.03 0.20 25.01
C HIS A 356 4.40 -0.78 23.90
N TYR A 357 4.13 -2.08 24.11
CA TYR A 357 4.48 -3.14 23.17
C TYR A 357 3.33 -4.10 22.98
N GLN A 358 3.24 -4.65 21.77
CA GLN A 358 2.40 -5.80 21.49
C GLN A 358 3.26 -7.05 21.37
N PHE A 359 2.98 -8.03 22.22
CA PHE A 359 3.65 -9.31 22.23
C PHE A 359 2.76 -10.35 21.54
N VAL A 360 3.33 -11.07 20.57
CA VAL A 360 2.67 -12.20 19.91
C VAL A 360 3.44 -13.47 20.25
N SER A 361 2.80 -14.40 20.96
CA SER A 361 3.44 -15.63 21.45
C SER A 361 2.76 -16.89 20.91
N ARG A 362 3.55 -17.96 20.74
CA ARG A 362 3.07 -19.33 20.46
C ARG A 362 2.73 -20.13 21.72
N PHE A 363 2.65 -19.45 22.84
CA PHE A 363 2.26 -20.01 24.13
C PHE A 363 1.38 -19.03 24.88
N ARG A 364 0.64 -19.58 25.84
CA ARG A 364 -0.10 -18.81 26.83
C ARG A 364 0.78 -18.60 28.07
N PRO A 365 1.25 -17.37 28.36
CA PRO A 365 1.98 -17.08 29.59
C PRO A 365 1.18 -17.46 30.84
N LYS A 366 1.83 -18.13 31.79
CA LYS A 366 1.21 -18.53 33.05
C LYS A 366 0.84 -17.31 33.91
N GLY A 367 -0.42 -17.23 34.35
CA GLY A 367 -0.88 -16.21 35.30
C GLY A 367 -1.37 -14.90 34.69
N LEU A 368 -1.39 -14.78 33.36
CA LEU A 368 -1.89 -13.61 32.62
C LEU A 368 -3.16 -13.92 31.82
N ASP A 369 -3.92 -14.94 32.24
CA ASP A 369 -5.00 -15.54 31.44
C ASP A 369 -6.14 -14.58 31.07
N ALA A 370 -6.36 -13.52 31.87
CA ALA A 370 -7.40 -12.51 31.65
C ALA A 370 -6.95 -11.38 30.70
N GLU A 371 -5.65 -11.21 30.48
CA GLU A 371 -5.05 -10.13 29.68
C GLU A 371 -4.64 -10.60 28.28
N ILE A 372 -4.64 -11.93 28.05
CA ILE A 372 -4.23 -12.55 26.81
C ILE A 372 -5.41 -12.68 25.83
N GLU A 373 -5.20 -12.21 24.60
CA GLU A 373 -6.12 -12.40 23.49
C GLU A 373 -5.71 -13.61 22.63
N CYS A 374 -6.66 -14.43 22.20
CA CYS A 374 -6.40 -15.48 21.22
C CYS A 374 -6.52 -14.89 19.80
N LEU A 375 -5.40 -14.82 19.09
CA LEU A 375 -5.31 -14.19 17.76
C LEU A 375 -5.59 -15.21 16.64
N ALA A 376 -5.13 -16.45 16.81
CA ALA A 376 -5.35 -17.55 15.89
C ALA A 376 -5.34 -18.90 16.62
N GLU A 377 -6.13 -19.85 16.13
CA GLU A 377 -6.25 -21.23 16.65
C GLU A 377 -5.40 -22.24 15.83
N GLY A 378 -4.65 -21.76 14.84
CA GLY A 378 -3.85 -22.62 13.95
C GLY A 378 -2.91 -21.82 13.03
N PRO A 379 -1.61 -21.68 13.34
CA PRO A 379 -0.98 -22.03 14.62
C PRO A 379 -1.55 -21.22 15.80
N ASP A 380 -1.47 -21.77 17.01
CA ASP A 380 -1.89 -21.07 18.23
C ASP A 380 -1.07 -19.78 18.41
N LEU A 381 -1.72 -18.64 18.29
CA LEU A 381 -1.12 -17.32 18.50
C LEU A 381 -1.90 -16.56 19.57
N TYR A 382 -1.16 -16.00 20.52
CA TYR A 382 -1.67 -15.26 21.65
C TYR A 382 -1.10 -13.85 21.63
N GLY A 383 -1.96 -12.84 21.81
CA GLY A 383 -1.62 -11.44 21.90
C GLY A 383 -1.60 -10.98 23.36
N LEU A 384 -0.59 -10.22 23.74
CA LEU A 384 -0.48 -9.58 25.05
C LEU A 384 0.02 -8.14 24.85
N GLU A 385 -0.74 -7.16 25.34
CA GLU A 385 -0.27 -5.77 25.44
C GLU A 385 0.57 -5.61 26.71
N VAL A 386 1.76 -5.01 26.57
CA VAL A 386 2.72 -4.87 27.66
C VAL A 386 3.21 -3.43 27.77
N ASP A 387 2.98 -2.86 28.95
CA ASP A 387 3.52 -1.57 29.36
C ASP A 387 4.79 -1.76 30.19
N LEU A 388 5.93 -1.38 29.63
CA LEU A 388 7.22 -1.43 30.34
C LEU A 388 7.62 -0.03 30.83
N ARG A 389 7.58 0.15 32.14
CA ARG A 389 8.15 1.32 32.82
C ARG A 389 9.66 1.18 32.96
N PRO A 390 10.41 2.28 33.14
CA PRO A 390 11.86 2.23 33.34
C PRO A 390 12.25 1.23 34.44
N GLU A 391 13.25 0.39 34.15
CA GLU A 391 13.77 -0.64 35.07
C GLU A 391 12.77 -1.75 35.45
N GLN A 392 11.55 -1.74 34.90
CA GLN A 392 10.54 -2.75 35.18
C GLN A 392 10.97 -4.12 34.67
N LYS A 393 10.63 -5.15 35.44
CA LYS A 393 10.88 -6.55 35.10
C LYS A 393 9.57 -7.30 35.01
N LEU A 394 9.37 -7.99 33.90
CA LEU A 394 8.24 -8.86 33.63
C LEU A 394 8.77 -10.28 33.37
N SER A 395 8.30 -11.26 34.13
CA SER A 395 8.66 -12.66 33.90
C SER A 395 7.54 -13.37 33.14
N LEU A 396 7.84 -13.83 31.93
CA LEU A 396 6.96 -14.70 31.15
C LEU A 396 7.39 -16.15 31.39
N GLN A 397 6.45 -17.02 31.71
CA GLN A 397 6.73 -18.42 32.06
C GLN A 397 5.75 -19.38 31.41
N ARG A 398 6.28 -20.54 31.02
CA ARG A 398 5.51 -21.72 30.65
C ARG A 398 6.21 -22.98 31.16
N GLY A 399 5.60 -23.68 32.10
CA GLY A 399 6.24 -24.83 32.76
C GLY A 399 7.54 -24.41 33.46
N HIS A 400 8.65 -25.08 33.14
CA HIS A 400 10.00 -24.76 33.64
C HIS A 400 10.76 -23.72 32.80
N ALA A 401 10.25 -23.35 31.62
CA ALA A 401 10.89 -22.38 30.75
C ALA A 401 10.45 -20.96 31.11
N SER A 402 11.40 -20.03 31.15
CA SER A 402 11.16 -18.63 31.54
C SER A 402 11.91 -17.65 30.63
N LEU A 403 11.34 -16.46 30.49
CA LEU A 403 11.96 -15.30 29.86
C LEU A 403 11.74 -14.10 30.80
N LEU A 404 12.83 -13.41 31.15
CA LEU A 404 12.78 -12.16 31.89
C LEU A 404 12.83 -11.01 30.89
N VAL A 405 11.71 -10.34 30.68
CA VAL A 405 11.66 -9.08 29.95
C VAL A 405 12.04 -7.96 30.93
N GLN A 406 13.08 -7.20 30.59
CA GLN A 406 13.57 -6.11 31.43
C GLN A 406 13.58 -4.82 30.62
N ALA A 407 12.91 -3.80 31.13
CA ALA A 407 13.00 -2.47 30.58
C ALA A 407 14.35 -1.83 30.95
N ASP A 408 14.95 -1.16 29.97
CA ASP A 408 16.15 -0.36 30.14
C ASP A 408 15.93 0.80 31.13
N ALA A 409 16.99 1.25 31.80
CA ALA A 409 16.97 2.39 32.72
C ALA A 409 16.96 3.74 31.97
N LYS A 410 15.93 3.97 31.14
CA LYS A 410 15.77 5.17 30.31
C LYS A 410 14.53 5.98 30.71
N PRO A 411 14.53 7.32 30.51
CA PRO A 411 13.31 8.10 30.58
C PRO A 411 12.25 7.58 29.61
N TYR A 412 11.00 7.50 30.08
CA TYR A 412 9.84 7.16 29.26
C TYR A 412 8.98 8.41 29.04
N VAL A 413 8.59 8.63 27.79
CA VAL A 413 7.61 9.64 27.36
C VAL A 413 6.66 8.96 26.38
N GLY A 414 5.37 8.93 26.69
CA GLY A 414 4.34 8.30 25.85
C GLY A 414 2.99 8.98 25.99
N LEU A 415 2.09 8.74 25.04
CA LEU A 415 0.74 9.32 25.07
C LEU A 415 -0.26 8.32 25.65
N ILE A 416 -1.26 8.85 26.35
CA ILE A 416 -2.35 8.08 26.92
C ILE A 416 -3.63 8.76 26.45
N GLY A 417 -4.39 8.09 25.58
CA GLY A 417 -5.60 8.65 24.99
C GLY A 417 -6.13 7.80 23.84
N GLN A 418 -7.07 8.36 23.08
CA GLN A 418 -7.59 7.70 21.89
C GLN A 418 -6.74 8.04 20.68
N SER A 419 -6.27 7.01 19.98
CA SER A 419 -5.68 7.11 18.66
C SER A 419 -6.57 6.46 17.60
N TYR A 420 -6.42 6.90 16.36
CA TYR A 420 -7.17 6.44 15.20
C TYR A 420 -6.21 6.18 14.04
N HIS A 421 -6.48 5.13 13.26
CA HIS A 421 -5.64 4.72 12.14
C HIS A 421 -6.37 4.90 10.81
N ASP A 422 -5.71 5.56 9.86
CA ASP A 422 -6.20 5.67 8.49
C ASP A 422 -6.03 4.33 7.73
N THR A 423 -6.54 4.21 6.50
CA THR A 423 -6.42 2.98 5.70
C THR A 423 -4.98 2.65 5.27
N LYS A 424 -4.04 3.60 5.42
CA LYS A 424 -2.62 3.45 5.12
C LYS A 424 -1.79 3.15 6.36
N GLY A 425 -2.37 3.14 7.56
CA GLY A 425 -1.70 2.84 8.83
C GLY A 425 -1.17 4.05 9.60
N HIS A 426 -1.48 5.29 9.18
CA HIS A 426 -1.10 6.49 9.94
C HIS A 426 -1.87 6.59 11.26
N GLU A 427 -1.16 6.60 12.38
CA GLU A 427 -1.75 6.81 13.70
C GLU A 427 -1.93 8.31 14.02
N ILE A 428 -3.15 8.69 14.42
CA ILE A 428 -3.53 10.08 14.75
C ILE A 428 -4.15 10.14 16.14
N TYR A 429 -3.63 11.02 16.99
CA TYR A 429 -4.13 11.23 18.35
C TYR A 429 -5.14 12.38 18.40
N ALA A 430 -6.30 12.13 19.02
CA ALA A 430 -7.30 13.17 19.26
C ALA A 430 -6.89 14.04 20.45
N SER A 431 -7.18 15.34 20.38
CA SER A 431 -6.90 16.27 21.48
C SER A 431 -7.75 16.05 22.74
N ALA A 432 -8.97 15.53 22.60
CA ALA A 432 -9.84 15.27 23.73
C ALA A 432 -9.36 14.07 24.56
N GLY A 433 -9.21 14.29 25.87
CA GLY A 433 -8.79 13.24 26.80
C GLY A 433 -7.32 12.83 26.71
N LEU A 434 -6.53 13.44 25.81
CA LEU A 434 -5.12 13.12 25.64
C LEU A 434 -4.29 13.58 26.83
N LYS A 435 -3.52 12.65 27.36
CA LYS A 435 -2.53 12.90 28.40
C LYS A 435 -1.15 12.46 27.93
N LEU A 436 -0.14 13.11 28.47
CA LEU A 436 1.26 12.71 28.34
C LEU A 436 1.68 11.98 29.61
N GLY A 437 2.15 10.75 29.46
CA GLY A 437 2.77 9.96 30.52
C GLY A 437 4.29 10.17 30.51
N VAL A 438 4.85 10.54 31.66
CA VAL A 438 6.29 10.66 31.86
C VAL A 438 6.73 9.81 33.05
N SER A 439 7.78 9.02 32.88
CA SER A 439 8.40 8.25 33.97
C SER A 439 9.92 8.31 33.86
N LEU A 440 10.59 8.46 35.00
CA LEU A 440 12.03 8.63 35.09
C LEU A 440 12.66 7.51 35.93
N PRO A 441 13.83 6.97 35.56
CA PRO A 441 14.55 6.01 36.37
C PRO A 441 14.96 6.61 37.73
N ALA A 442 15.11 5.77 38.75
CA ALA A 442 15.44 6.22 40.10
C ALA A 442 16.78 7.00 40.18
N GLU A 443 17.74 6.67 39.30
CA GLU A 443 19.01 7.38 39.21
C GLU A 443 18.87 8.82 38.71
N TYR A 444 17.88 9.13 37.87
CA TYR A 444 17.67 10.48 37.31
C TYR A 444 17.04 11.42 38.34
N LEU A 445 16.14 10.90 39.18
CA LEU A 445 15.45 11.69 40.22
C LEU A 445 16.41 12.27 41.27
N LYS A 446 17.51 11.56 41.56
CA LYS A 446 18.46 11.94 42.62
C LYS A 446 19.48 13.01 42.24
N GLN A 447 19.47 13.50 41.00
CA GLN A 447 20.60 14.25 40.42
C GLN A 447 20.33 15.73 40.22
N THR A 448 19.11 16.21 40.48
CA THR A 448 18.78 17.62 40.28
C THR A 448 17.82 18.17 41.32
N GLU A 449 18.08 19.41 41.73
CA GLU A 449 17.16 20.25 42.50
C GLU A 449 16.32 21.16 41.58
N SER A 450 16.71 21.32 40.30
CA SER A 450 16.05 22.19 39.31
C SER A 450 14.76 21.59 38.72
N GLY A 451 14.51 20.30 38.96
CA GLY A 451 13.36 19.59 38.40
C GLY A 451 13.51 19.23 36.92
N TYR A 452 12.40 18.86 36.30
CA TYR A 452 12.31 18.49 34.88
C TYR A 452 11.28 19.36 34.16
N VAL A 453 11.47 19.54 32.86
CA VAL A 453 10.60 20.35 32.01
C VAL A 453 10.23 19.54 30.77
N VAL A 454 8.94 19.49 30.47
CA VAL A 454 8.40 18.98 29.21
C VAL A 454 8.14 20.17 28.29
N ARG A 455 8.82 20.21 27.15
CA ARG A 455 8.59 21.20 26.10
C ARG A 455 7.73 20.58 24.99
N LEU A 456 6.63 21.22 24.66
CA LEU A 456 5.70 20.83 23.59
C LEU A 456 5.84 21.81 22.44
N VAL A 457 6.15 21.31 21.24
CA VAL A 457 6.36 22.10 20.02
C VAL A 457 5.31 21.68 19.00
N PRO A 458 4.26 22.49 18.76
CA PRO A 458 3.12 22.13 17.91
C PRO A 458 3.33 22.44 16.42
N GLY A 459 4.57 22.74 15.99
CA GLY A 459 4.86 23.22 14.64
C GLY A 459 4.16 24.54 14.31
N ASP A 460 3.64 24.68 13.10
CA ASP A 460 2.99 25.91 12.61
C ASP A 460 1.62 26.20 13.26
N SER A 461 1.13 25.30 14.11
CA SER A 461 -0.13 25.48 14.86
C SER A 461 -0.02 26.47 16.02
N GLY A 462 1.19 26.81 16.49
CA GLY A 462 1.37 27.82 17.54
C GLY A 462 2.76 27.82 18.20
N GLU A 463 2.90 28.62 19.26
CA GLU A 463 4.17 28.70 20.00
C GLU A 463 4.40 27.46 20.88
N ALA A 464 5.67 27.13 21.07
CA ALA A 464 6.08 26.07 21.97
C ALA A 464 5.77 26.44 23.43
N CYS A 465 5.31 25.47 24.22
CA CYS A 465 5.03 25.68 25.64
C CYS A 465 5.85 24.72 26.52
N GLU A 466 6.16 25.14 27.73
CA GLU A 466 6.92 24.36 28.70
C GLU A 466 6.08 24.04 29.95
N ILE A 467 6.15 22.80 30.42
CA ILE A 467 5.45 22.30 31.60
C ILE A 467 6.50 21.75 32.57
N THR A 468 6.62 22.37 33.74
CA THR A 468 7.52 21.87 34.79
C THR A 468 6.91 20.66 35.50
N ILE A 469 7.71 19.61 35.67
CA ILE A 469 7.36 18.41 36.43
C ILE A 469 8.43 18.12 37.49
N ASN A 470 7.98 17.79 38.69
CA ASN A 470 8.83 17.39 39.82
C ASN A 470 8.37 16.02 40.34
N PRO A 471 8.66 14.93 39.62
CA PRO A 471 8.29 13.59 40.04
C PRO A 471 8.93 13.24 41.40
N ALA A 472 8.11 12.75 42.33
CA ALA A 472 8.55 12.36 43.67
C ALA A 472 9.22 10.97 43.68
N ASP A 473 8.80 10.10 42.77
CA ASP A 473 9.31 8.74 42.58
C ASP A 473 9.38 8.40 41.08
N SER A 474 9.77 7.16 40.75
CA SER A 474 9.84 6.66 39.37
C SER A 474 8.46 6.30 38.79
N GLY A 475 7.38 6.68 39.47
CA GLY A 475 6.01 6.47 39.02
C GLY A 475 5.70 7.23 37.74
N LEU A 476 4.52 6.94 37.18
CA LEU A 476 4.01 7.60 35.99
C LEU A 476 3.37 8.94 36.38
N VAL A 477 3.92 10.03 35.88
CA VAL A 477 3.31 11.36 35.95
C VAL A 477 2.45 11.56 34.70
N GLU A 478 1.15 11.79 34.88
CA GLU A 478 0.22 12.09 33.79
C GLU A 478 -0.05 13.60 33.69
N LEU A 479 0.16 14.18 32.51
CA LEU A 479 -0.08 15.58 32.22
C LEU A 479 -1.20 15.71 31.19
N ALA A 480 -2.30 16.37 31.53
CA ALA A 480 -3.37 16.64 30.57
C ALA A 480 -2.93 17.72 29.57
N LEU A 481 -2.96 17.41 28.27
CA LEU A 481 -2.54 18.32 27.20
C LEU A 481 -3.64 19.32 26.77
N SER A 482 -4.88 19.08 27.21
CA SER A 482 -6.06 19.86 26.79
C SER A 482 -5.97 21.37 27.08
N THR A 483 -5.23 21.79 28.10
CA THR A 483 -5.12 23.21 28.47
C THR A 483 -4.21 23.97 27.50
N GLN A 484 -3.09 23.36 27.12
CA GLN A 484 -2.10 23.89 26.21
C GLN A 484 -2.63 23.85 24.77
N ALA A 485 -3.29 22.76 24.38
CA ALA A 485 -3.88 22.59 23.05
C ALA A 485 -4.93 23.65 22.68
N LYS A 486 -5.59 24.28 23.68
CA LYS A 486 -6.52 25.41 23.46
C LYS A 486 -5.83 26.68 22.97
N GLN A 487 -4.53 26.84 23.22
CA GLN A 487 -3.75 28.01 22.80
C GLN A 487 -3.28 27.89 21.34
N TRP A 488 -3.26 26.67 20.80
CA TRP A 488 -2.86 26.40 19.42
C TRP A 488 -4.08 26.42 18.49
N LYS A 489 -3.82 26.74 17.22
CA LYS A 489 -4.80 26.67 16.13
C LYS A 489 -5.32 25.24 15.98
N ALA A 490 -6.59 25.11 15.62
CA ALA A 490 -7.21 23.81 15.38
C ALA A 490 -6.72 23.25 14.03
N GLY A 491 -6.42 21.96 13.98
CA GLY A 491 -5.77 21.37 12.82
C GLY A 491 -5.00 20.10 13.14
N LEU A 492 -4.55 19.42 12.09
CA LEU A 492 -3.62 18.30 12.21
C LEU A 492 -2.19 18.84 12.21
N THR A 493 -1.39 18.53 13.22
CA THR A 493 0.02 18.92 13.28
C THR A 493 0.91 17.77 13.73
N ARG A 494 2.21 17.88 13.49
CA ARG A 494 3.20 16.99 14.09
C ARG A 494 3.67 17.61 15.41
N LEU A 495 3.19 17.06 16.52
CA LEU A 495 3.54 17.52 17.86
C LEU A 495 4.85 16.88 18.31
N LEU A 496 5.90 17.68 18.45
CA LEU A 496 7.17 17.25 19.04
C LEU A 496 7.15 17.51 20.56
N ILE A 497 7.43 16.48 21.33
CA ILE A 497 7.48 16.48 22.78
C ILE A 497 8.92 16.21 23.21
N GLU A 498 9.50 17.11 23.98
CA GLU A 498 10.87 17.01 24.49
C GLU A 498 10.86 17.01 26.02
N LEU A 499 11.52 16.04 26.64
CA LEU A 499 11.77 16.04 28.08
C LEU A 499 13.20 16.51 28.33
N LYS A 500 13.39 17.52 29.18
CA LYS A 500 14.72 18.04 29.58
C LYS A 500 14.81 18.24 31.09
N ARG A 501 16.03 18.33 31.60
CA ARG A 501 16.29 18.76 32.99
C ARG A 501 16.22 20.28 33.05
N GLY A 502 15.70 20.87 34.12
CA GLY A 502 15.43 22.32 34.19
C GLY A 502 16.66 23.22 34.01
N ASP A 503 17.86 22.74 34.35
CA ASP A 503 19.14 23.43 34.24
C ASP A 503 19.96 23.06 32.98
N ILE A 504 19.38 22.26 32.07
CA ILE A 504 20.05 21.76 30.86
C ILE A 504 19.23 22.10 29.63
N ALA A 505 19.90 22.63 28.60
CA ALA A 505 19.26 22.98 27.33
C ALA A 505 18.85 21.73 26.53
N ARG A 506 19.68 20.68 26.58
CA ARG A 506 19.54 19.45 25.80
C ARG A 506 18.40 18.54 26.31
N PRO A 507 17.58 17.96 25.42
CA PRO A 507 16.57 16.98 25.81
C PRO A 507 17.18 15.59 26.08
N ILE A 508 16.56 14.88 27.03
CA ILE A 508 16.90 13.51 27.45
C ILE A 508 15.93 12.47 26.85
N ALA A 509 14.76 12.89 26.36
CA ALA A 509 13.84 12.06 25.59
C ALA A 509 13.03 12.91 24.60
N ARG A 510 12.67 12.32 23.47
CA ARG A 510 11.88 12.96 22.40
C ARG A 510 10.81 12.01 21.88
N LEU A 511 9.61 12.53 21.66
CA LEU A 511 8.49 11.83 21.02
C LEU A 511 7.87 12.77 19.97
N SER A 512 7.46 12.23 18.82
CA SER A 512 6.77 13.01 17.78
C SER A 512 5.56 12.22 17.29
N VAL A 513 4.40 12.87 17.23
CA VAL A 513 3.14 12.22 16.84
C VAL A 513 2.31 13.10 15.92
N LEU A 514 1.40 12.49 15.15
CA LEU A 514 0.33 13.23 14.49
C LEU A 514 -0.76 13.53 15.52
N PHE A 515 -0.96 14.82 15.78
CA PHE A 515 -1.88 15.34 16.77
C PHE A 515 -2.97 16.16 16.09
N TRP A 516 -4.22 15.73 16.21
CA TRP A 516 -5.36 16.49 15.69
C TRP A 516 -5.94 17.37 16.79
N ASN A 517 -5.52 18.63 16.80
CA ASN A 517 -6.02 19.65 17.70
C ASN A 517 -7.45 20.06 17.33
N GLY A 518 -8.40 19.80 18.24
CA GLY A 518 -9.81 20.05 18.05
C GLY A 518 -10.65 18.80 17.75
N LEU A 519 -10.02 17.64 17.51
CA LEU A 519 -10.73 16.36 17.39
C LEU A 519 -11.16 15.85 18.77
N VAL A 520 -12.45 15.49 18.88
CA VAL A 520 -13.06 14.97 20.10
C VAL A 520 -13.22 13.46 20.05
N SER A 521 -13.80 12.94 18.97
CA SER A 521 -14.05 11.51 18.80
C SER A 521 -14.33 11.16 17.34
N VAL A 522 -14.01 9.93 16.93
CA VAL A 522 -14.45 9.40 15.64
C VAL A 522 -15.58 8.40 15.87
N LYS A 523 -16.75 8.64 15.26
CA LYS A 523 -17.87 7.69 15.27
C LYS A 523 -17.94 6.95 13.94
N ASN A 524 -18.34 5.67 14.00
CA ASN A 524 -18.50 4.79 12.82
C ASN A 524 -17.26 4.71 11.91
N ALA A 525 -16.07 5.02 12.45
CA ALA A 525 -14.79 5.09 11.73
C ALA A 525 -14.71 6.14 10.60
N ASN A 526 -15.68 7.05 10.46
CA ASN A 526 -15.77 7.98 9.33
C ASN A 526 -16.37 9.36 9.64
N GLN A 527 -16.83 9.59 10.87
CA GLN A 527 -17.33 10.89 11.32
C GLN A 527 -16.40 11.46 12.38
N PHE A 528 -15.62 12.46 12.02
CA PHE A 528 -14.65 13.13 12.87
C PHE A 528 -15.31 14.29 13.59
N TYR A 529 -15.80 14.07 14.80
CA TYR A 529 -16.44 15.12 15.59
C TYR A 529 -15.39 16.06 16.17
N CYS A 530 -15.51 17.33 15.85
CA CYS A 530 -14.57 18.37 16.25
C CYS A 530 -15.26 19.39 17.16
N ASP A 531 -14.57 19.85 18.21
CA ASP A 531 -15.00 21.03 18.96
C ASP A 531 -14.63 22.33 18.22
N ARG A 532 -13.53 22.29 17.46
CA ARG A 532 -13.01 23.32 16.57
C ARG A 532 -12.61 22.66 15.26
N LEU A 533 -13.17 23.12 14.15
CA LEU A 533 -12.84 22.61 12.81
C LEU A 533 -11.37 22.89 12.46
N PRO A 534 -10.69 22.00 11.74
CA PRO A 534 -9.28 22.16 11.38
C PRO A 534 -9.08 23.32 10.38
N GLU A 535 -8.20 24.27 10.71
CA GLU A 535 -7.88 25.43 9.86
C GLU A 535 -6.97 25.06 8.68
N ASN A 536 -6.17 24.00 8.83
CA ASN A 536 -5.21 23.54 7.84
C ASN A 536 -5.71 22.37 6.97
N LEU A 537 -7.00 22.08 7.00
CA LEU A 537 -7.64 21.11 6.10
C LEU A 537 -7.83 21.74 4.72
N LEU A 538 -7.22 21.13 3.70
CA LEU A 538 -7.31 21.58 2.32
C LEU A 538 -8.52 20.92 1.63
N SER A 539 -9.69 21.53 1.73
CA SER A 539 -10.92 20.96 1.16
C SER A 539 -10.86 20.72 -0.35
N ALA A 540 -10.12 21.54 -1.10
CA ALA A 540 -9.96 21.38 -2.55
C ALA A 540 -9.08 20.19 -2.97
N GLU A 541 -8.18 19.76 -2.07
CA GLU A 541 -7.25 18.64 -2.27
C GLU A 541 -7.73 17.36 -1.56
N SER A 542 -8.72 17.48 -0.69
CA SER A 542 -9.35 16.36 0.02
C SER A 542 -10.36 15.66 -0.88
N ASP A 543 -10.28 14.34 -0.96
CA ASP A 543 -11.14 13.55 -1.83
C ASP A 543 -12.40 13.05 -1.11
N ASN A 544 -13.56 13.11 -1.77
CA ASN A 544 -14.86 12.69 -1.24
C ASN A 544 -15.18 13.22 0.17
N SER A 545 -14.66 14.38 0.53
CA SER A 545 -14.80 14.93 1.89
C SER A 545 -15.84 16.05 1.94
N ALA A 546 -16.50 16.19 3.08
CA ALA A 546 -17.42 17.26 3.40
C ALA A 546 -17.22 17.71 4.85
N THR A 547 -17.20 19.02 5.04
CA THR A 547 -17.15 19.65 6.35
C THR A 547 -18.56 20.09 6.75
N TYR A 548 -19.02 19.59 7.89
CA TYR A 548 -20.29 19.96 8.52
C TYR A 548 -20.02 20.81 9.77
N GLU A 549 -21.04 21.43 10.36
CA GLU A 549 -20.89 22.37 11.48
C GLU A 549 -20.06 21.83 12.66
N LYS A 550 -20.15 20.52 12.95
CA LYS A 550 -19.50 19.88 14.11
C LYS A 550 -18.60 18.69 13.77
N TYR A 551 -18.53 18.30 12.50
CA TYR A 551 -17.75 17.13 12.12
C TYR A 551 -17.30 17.19 10.67
N VAL A 552 -16.21 16.48 10.39
CA VAL A 552 -15.75 16.19 9.02
C VAL A 552 -16.13 14.75 8.69
N SER A 553 -16.67 14.51 7.49
CA SER A 553 -17.02 13.16 7.02
C SER A 553 -16.98 13.11 5.49
N TYR A 554 -17.46 12.03 4.91
CA TYR A 554 -17.54 11.89 3.47
C TYR A 554 -18.72 12.71 2.88
N LYS A 555 -18.61 13.06 1.59
CA LYS A 555 -19.65 13.75 0.81
C LYS A 555 -20.58 12.76 0.12
N ASP A 556 -20.01 11.69 -0.43
CA ASP A 556 -20.71 10.65 -1.20
C ASP A 556 -20.55 9.27 -0.53
N ALA A 557 -21.68 8.68 -0.16
CA ALA A 557 -21.74 7.36 0.46
C ALA A 557 -21.52 6.21 -0.54
N HIS A 558 -21.52 6.52 -1.84
CA HIS A 558 -21.42 5.52 -2.90
C HIS A 558 -20.00 5.06 -3.23
N GLN A 559 -18.99 5.80 -2.74
CA GLN A 559 -17.58 5.45 -2.87
C GLN A 559 -17.10 4.70 -1.64
N ARG A 560 -16.04 3.89 -1.76
CA ARG A 560 -15.57 3.07 -0.63
C ARG A 560 -14.80 3.89 0.40
N SER A 561 -14.12 4.94 -0.02
CA SER A 561 -13.25 5.74 0.84
C SER A 561 -13.40 7.25 0.61
N PHE A 562 -12.79 8.02 1.50
CA PHE A 562 -12.60 9.45 1.39
C PHE A 562 -11.25 9.85 1.99
N GLY A 563 -10.63 10.89 1.45
CA GLY A 563 -9.32 11.39 1.84
C GLY A 563 -9.40 12.77 2.46
N LEU A 564 -8.61 13.01 3.51
CA LEU A 564 -8.45 14.32 4.15
C LEU A 564 -6.99 14.78 3.97
N CYS A 565 -6.79 15.87 3.24
CA CYS A 565 -5.47 16.46 3.01
C CYS A 565 -5.24 17.64 3.94
N PHE A 566 -4.13 17.63 4.69
CA PHE A 566 -3.76 18.68 5.63
C PHE A 566 -2.43 19.33 5.27
N GLN A 567 -2.35 20.65 5.36
CA GLN A 567 -1.10 21.40 5.25
C GLN A 567 -0.39 21.42 6.62
N LEU A 568 0.74 20.72 6.75
CA LEU A 568 1.51 20.68 7.99
C LEU A 568 2.50 21.86 8.10
N SER A 569 3.13 22.25 7.00
CA SER A 569 3.98 23.44 6.85
C SER A 569 4.02 23.90 5.39
N GLU A 570 4.60 25.05 5.04
CA GLU A 570 4.60 25.60 3.66
C GLU A 570 4.96 24.58 2.55
N HIS A 571 5.86 23.64 2.84
CA HIS A 571 6.33 22.63 1.88
C HIS A 571 5.88 21.20 2.21
N LYS A 572 5.03 20.99 3.21
CA LYS A 572 4.67 19.65 3.70
C LYS A 572 3.16 19.47 3.82
N LYS A 573 2.63 18.50 3.08
CA LYS A 573 1.24 18.05 3.15
C LYS A 573 1.16 16.61 3.62
N ILE A 574 0.02 16.21 4.18
CA ILE A 574 -0.28 14.82 4.53
C ILE A 574 -1.72 14.49 4.11
N SER A 575 -1.91 13.36 3.44
CA SER A 575 -3.22 12.88 3.00
C SER A 575 -3.57 11.59 3.73
N LEU A 576 -4.67 11.63 4.48
CA LEU A 576 -5.17 10.53 5.30
C LEU A 576 -6.43 9.93 4.67
N ALA A 577 -6.47 8.62 4.44
CA ALA A 577 -7.59 7.95 3.78
C ALA A 577 -8.44 7.13 4.76
N TRP A 578 -9.76 7.14 4.59
CA TRP A 578 -10.72 6.50 5.50
C TRP A 578 -11.84 5.82 4.72
N PHE A 579 -12.34 4.69 5.21
CA PHE A 579 -13.51 4.04 4.61
C PHE A 579 -14.81 4.79 4.92
N VAL A 580 -15.74 4.85 3.98
CA VAL A 580 -17.09 5.36 4.24
C VAL A 580 -17.90 4.37 5.09
N GLN A 581 -19.16 4.69 5.38
CA GLN A 581 -20.02 3.80 6.15
C GLN A 581 -20.45 2.59 5.31
N GLY A 582 -20.21 1.39 5.82
CA GLY A 582 -20.63 0.14 5.18
C GLY A 582 -19.74 -1.05 5.51
N VAL A 583 -19.90 -2.09 4.68
CA VAL A 583 -19.08 -3.30 4.62
C VAL A 583 -18.49 -3.36 3.22
N PHE A 584 -17.16 -3.50 3.15
CA PHE A 584 -16.42 -3.54 1.90
C PHE A 584 -15.57 -4.80 1.82
N ILE A 585 -15.38 -5.28 0.61
CA ILE A 585 -14.74 -6.58 0.35
C ILE A 585 -13.65 -6.35 -0.68
N SER A 586 -12.43 -6.78 -0.39
CA SER A 586 -11.37 -6.90 -1.39
C SER A 586 -10.76 -8.29 -1.40
N LEU A 587 -10.35 -8.71 -2.58
CA LEU A 587 -9.65 -9.95 -2.85
C LEU A 587 -8.20 -9.62 -3.13
N LYS A 588 -7.30 -10.14 -2.30
CA LYS A 588 -5.87 -9.97 -2.43
C LYS A 588 -5.29 -11.25 -3.00
N ASP A 589 -4.94 -11.24 -4.28
CA ASP A 589 -4.40 -12.39 -4.98
C ASP A 589 -2.87 -12.32 -5.02
N TYR A 590 -2.25 -13.47 -4.75
CA TYR A 590 -0.81 -13.70 -4.76
C TYR A 590 -0.42 -14.76 -5.78
N SER A 591 -1.33 -15.10 -6.70
CA SER A 591 -1.07 -15.99 -7.81
C SER A 591 0.03 -15.43 -8.71
N ASN A 592 0.80 -16.30 -9.36
CA ASN A 592 1.87 -15.93 -10.30
C ASN A 592 3.05 -15.14 -9.72
N GLY A 593 3.22 -15.05 -8.40
CA GLY A 593 4.36 -14.36 -7.79
C GLY A 593 4.28 -12.84 -7.83
N GLN A 594 3.08 -12.26 -7.95
CA GLN A 594 2.82 -10.83 -7.80
C GLN A 594 1.68 -10.61 -6.81
N TYR A 595 1.67 -9.48 -6.12
CA TYR A 595 0.54 -9.05 -5.30
C TYR A 595 -0.41 -8.19 -6.14
N SER A 596 -1.69 -8.55 -6.13
CA SER A 596 -2.76 -7.72 -6.70
C SER A 596 -3.93 -7.63 -5.73
N GLU A 597 -4.57 -6.47 -5.69
CA GLU A 597 -5.81 -6.28 -4.95
C GLU A 597 -6.94 -6.02 -5.95
N ARG A 598 -8.09 -6.64 -5.72
CA ARG A 598 -9.31 -6.43 -6.49
C ARG A 598 -10.45 -6.16 -5.54
N ILE A 599 -11.16 -5.05 -5.73
CA ILE A 599 -12.37 -4.76 -4.95
C ILE A 599 -13.51 -5.62 -5.49
N LEU A 600 -14.24 -6.29 -4.59
CA LEU A 600 -15.39 -7.11 -4.94
C LEU A 600 -16.69 -6.38 -4.62
N GLN A 601 -17.65 -6.48 -5.54
CA GLN A 601 -19.02 -6.03 -5.28
C GLN A 601 -19.74 -7.04 -4.37
N LYS A 602 -20.75 -6.54 -3.66
CA LYS A 602 -21.59 -7.40 -2.82
C LYS A 602 -22.40 -8.34 -3.70
N ASN A 603 -22.64 -9.55 -3.19
CA ASN A 603 -23.38 -10.63 -3.84
C ASN A 603 -22.75 -11.15 -5.14
N THR A 604 -21.47 -10.85 -5.40
CA THR A 604 -20.75 -11.37 -6.57
C THR A 604 -20.35 -12.84 -6.38
N PRO A 605 -20.45 -13.69 -7.42
CA PRO A 605 -19.93 -15.04 -7.38
C PRO A 605 -18.39 -15.03 -7.34
N LEU A 606 -17.81 -15.82 -6.45
CA LEU A 606 -16.36 -15.97 -6.30
C LEU A 606 -15.99 -17.45 -6.22
N THR A 607 -15.07 -17.86 -7.08
CA THR A 607 -14.55 -19.23 -7.08
C THR A 607 -13.60 -19.45 -5.90
N VAL A 608 -13.81 -20.53 -5.17
CA VAL A 608 -13.01 -20.94 -4.03
C VAL A 608 -12.42 -22.33 -4.28
N ASN A 609 -11.10 -22.43 -4.19
CA ASN A 609 -10.35 -23.67 -4.36
C ASN A 609 -9.42 -23.85 -3.15
N ASN A 610 -9.18 -25.11 -2.75
CA ASN A 610 -8.16 -25.48 -1.77
C ASN A 610 -6.75 -25.00 -2.15
N ALA A 611 -6.46 -24.88 -3.45
CA ALA A 611 -5.19 -24.38 -3.97
C ALA A 611 -5.14 -22.84 -4.13
N SER A 612 -6.25 -22.13 -3.87
CA SER A 612 -6.28 -20.67 -3.97
C SER A 612 -5.34 -20.06 -2.95
N ARG A 613 -4.49 -19.13 -3.41
CA ARG A 613 -3.58 -18.34 -2.55
C ARG A 613 -4.14 -16.98 -2.19
N ALA A 614 -5.39 -16.70 -2.57
CA ALA A 614 -5.97 -15.39 -2.37
C ALA A 614 -6.54 -15.23 -0.95
N LEU A 615 -6.38 -14.02 -0.41
CA LEU A 615 -6.98 -13.58 0.84
C LEU A 615 -8.23 -12.75 0.55
N LEU A 616 -9.31 -13.07 1.24
CA LEU A 616 -10.48 -12.23 1.32
C LEU A 616 -10.32 -11.26 2.50
N GLU A 617 -10.27 -9.97 2.22
CA GLU A 617 -10.29 -8.91 3.22
C GLU A 617 -11.69 -8.30 3.28
N VAL A 618 -12.29 -8.33 4.47
CA VAL A 618 -13.58 -7.71 4.74
C VAL A 618 -13.36 -6.59 5.74
N PHE A 619 -13.76 -5.37 5.38
CA PHE A 619 -13.81 -4.22 6.28
C PHE A 619 -15.25 -3.96 6.70
N SER A 620 -15.46 -3.63 7.98
CA SER A 620 -16.75 -3.17 8.49
C SER A 620 -16.63 -1.95 9.39
N SER A 621 -17.34 -0.88 9.03
CA SER A 621 -17.48 0.32 9.85
C SER A 621 -18.24 0.07 11.17
N THR A 622 -19.15 -0.91 11.19
CA THR A 622 -19.99 -1.27 12.34
C THR A 622 -19.64 -2.65 12.89
N PRO A 623 -19.67 -2.87 14.22
CA PRO A 623 -19.54 -4.21 14.80
C PRO A 623 -20.61 -5.18 14.27
N GLY A 624 -20.21 -6.40 13.96
CA GLY A 624 -21.06 -7.43 13.37
C GLY A 624 -20.43 -8.81 13.40
N VAL A 625 -21.13 -9.78 12.80
CA VAL A 625 -20.69 -11.17 12.66
C VAL A 625 -20.70 -11.57 11.19
N LEU A 626 -19.59 -12.13 10.72
CA LEU A 626 -19.48 -12.80 9.43
C LEU A 626 -19.82 -14.29 9.59
N GLN A 627 -20.71 -14.79 8.74
CA GLN A 627 -21.22 -16.16 8.82
C GLN A 627 -21.21 -16.86 7.46
N LEU A 628 -20.81 -18.14 7.48
CA LEU A 628 -20.86 -19.06 6.35
C LEU A 628 -21.04 -20.49 6.89
N GLY A 629 -22.25 -21.04 6.83
CA GLY A 629 -22.54 -22.37 7.36
C GLY A 629 -22.24 -22.42 8.86
N ARG A 630 -21.29 -23.27 9.27
CA ARG A 630 -20.80 -23.33 10.67
C ARG A 630 -19.70 -22.31 10.99
N PHE A 631 -19.15 -21.62 9.99
CA PHE A 631 -18.16 -20.56 10.22
C PHE A 631 -18.85 -19.33 10.79
N SER A 632 -18.28 -18.77 11.85
CA SER A 632 -18.74 -17.52 12.46
C SER A 632 -17.55 -16.77 13.05
N LYS A 633 -17.32 -15.52 12.62
CA LYS A 633 -16.30 -14.63 13.21
C LYS A 633 -16.86 -13.24 13.43
N ASN A 634 -16.54 -12.65 14.57
CA ASN A 634 -16.87 -11.26 14.87
C ASN A 634 -15.94 -10.31 14.10
N ILE A 635 -16.49 -9.18 13.64
CA ILE A 635 -15.75 -8.10 12.98
C ILE A 635 -16.22 -6.76 13.55
N GLY A 636 -15.33 -5.77 13.62
CA GLY A 636 -15.69 -4.38 13.92
C GLY A 636 -15.71 -4.00 15.41
N VAL A 637 -15.43 -4.94 16.33
CA VAL A 637 -15.38 -4.71 17.79
C VAL A 637 -14.05 -4.06 18.21
N LYS A 638 -12.93 -4.77 18.04
CA LYS A 638 -11.57 -4.24 18.21
C LYS A 638 -10.93 -3.95 16.85
N ASN A 639 -10.92 -4.94 15.96
CA ASN A 639 -10.38 -4.82 14.60
C ASN A 639 -11.52 -4.52 13.62
N LYS A 640 -11.35 -3.48 12.79
CA LYS A 640 -12.32 -3.09 11.75
C LYS A 640 -12.21 -3.93 10.48
N THR A 641 -11.09 -4.63 10.33
CA THR A 641 -10.78 -5.48 9.17
C THR A 641 -10.65 -6.93 9.61
N LEU A 642 -11.16 -7.86 8.80
CA LEU A 642 -10.95 -9.30 8.96
C LEU A 642 -10.37 -9.87 7.66
N ARG A 643 -9.25 -10.59 7.78
CA ARG A 643 -8.62 -11.30 6.66
C ARG A 643 -8.86 -12.79 6.77
N LEU A 644 -9.32 -13.41 5.68
CA LEU A 644 -9.68 -14.82 5.60
C LEU A 644 -9.02 -15.43 4.36
N HIS A 645 -8.29 -16.53 4.51
CA HIS A 645 -7.77 -17.24 3.35
C HIS A 645 -8.93 -17.93 2.62
N LEU A 646 -9.03 -17.77 1.30
CA LEU A 646 -10.15 -18.34 0.53
C LEU A 646 -10.21 -19.86 0.68
N SER A 647 -9.07 -20.55 0.63
CA SER A 647 -9.04 -22.01 0.80
C SER A 647 -9.62 -22.47 2.15
N SER A 648 -9.47 -21.67 3.20
CA SER A 648 -10.05 -21.98 4.52
C SER A 648 -11.57 -21.88 4.53
N LEU A 649 -12.19 -21.12 3.62
CA LEU A 649 -13.66 -21.04 3.55
C LEU A 649 -14.28 -22.29 2.92
N VAL A 650 -13.51 -23.05 2.12
CA VAL A 650 -13.99 -24.24 1.40
C VAL A 650 -14.56 -25.29 2.36
N GLU A 651 -13.99 -25.43 3.56
CA GLU A 651 -14.44 -26.42 4.53
C GLU A 651 -15.81 -26.13 5.16
N TYR A 652 -16.29 -24.89 5.03
CA TYR A 652 -17.55 -24.41 5.59
C TYR A 652 -18.68 -24.35 4.57
N LEU A 653 -18.36 -24.54 3.29
CA LEU A 653 -19.36 -24.60 2.22
C LEU A 653 -20.21 -25.87 2.37
N THR A 654 -21.52 -25.67 2.44
CA THR A 654 -22.52 -26.74 2.41
C THR A 654 -23.52 -26.49 1.28
N PRO A 655 -24.30 -27.51 0.87
CA PRO A 655 -25.32 -27.33 -0.17
C PRO A 655 -26.34 -26.22 0.14
N GLU A 656 -26.62 -26.00 1.42
CA GLU A 656 -27.58 -24.99 1.90
C GLU A 656 -26.91 -23.64 2.25
N SER A 657 -25.58 -23.61 2.34
CA SER A 657 -24.82 -22.42 2.76
C SER A 657 -23.59 -22.19 1.88
N HIS A 658 -23.80 -21.38 0.84
CA HIS A 658 -22.78 -20.93 -0.11
C HIS A 658 -22.60 -19.39 -0.09
N ILE A 659 -23.42 -18.67 0.69
CA ILE A 659 -23.37 -17.22 0.76
C ILE A 659 -22.64 -16.81 2.04
N LEU A 660 -21.54 -16.07 1.89
CA LEU A 660 -20.91 -15.37 3.01
C LEU A 660 -21.80 -14.18 3.38
N GLN A 661 -22.25 -14.12 4.63
CA GLN A 661 -23.19 -13.11 5.10
C GLN A 661 -22.60 -12.28 6.24
N PHE A 662 -23.01 -11.02 6.33
CA PHE A 662 -22.69 -10.14 7.45
C PHE A 662 -23.95 -9.73 8.19
N THR A 663 -23.95 -9.88 9.52
CA THR A 663 -25.05 -9.42 10.38
C THR A 663 -24.52 -8.38 11.35
N ALA A 664 -24.99 -7.14 11.25
CA ALA A 664 -24.62 -6.06 12.17
C ALA A 664 -25.17 -6.32 13.58
N HIS A 665 -24.45 -5.92 14.63
CA HIS A 665 -24.92 -6.02 16.00
C HIS A 665 -26.23 -5.23 16.19
N GLY A 666 -27.28 -5.92 16.65
CA GLY A 666 -28.61 -5.33 16.84
C GLY A 666 -29.49 -5.32 15.59
N SER A 667 -28.97 -5.74 14.43
CA SER A 667 -29.78 -6.04 13.24
C SER A 667 -30.21 -7.51 13.24
N LEU A 668 -31.42 -7.78 12.75
CA LEU A 668 -31.89 -9.14 12.46
C LEU A 668 -31.73 -9.49 10.96
N VAL A 669 -31.31 -8.53 10.15
CA VAL A 669 -31.15 -8.70 8.70
C VAL A 669 -29.68 -8.98 8.39
N ALA A 670 -29.43 -10.14 7.79
CA ALA A 670 -28.14 -10.54 7.25
C ALA A 670 -27.97 -9.96 5.84
N GLU A 671 -26.87 -9.27 5.60
CA GLU A 671 -26.48 -8.75 4.30
C GLU A 671 -25.64 -9.79 3.54
N PRO A 672 -26.04 -10.20 2.31
CA PRO A 672 -25.25 -11.12 1.50
C PRO A 672 -24.01 -10.42 0.94
N LEU A 673 -22.83 -10.95 1.24
CA LEU A 673 -21.55 -10.38 0.83
C LEU A 673 -21.01 -11.05 -0.44
N LEU A 674 -20.86 -12.37 -0.45
CA LEU A 674 -20.32 -13.11 -1.60
C LEU A 674 -21.03 -14.44 -1.78
N ASN A 675 -21.16 -14.88 -3.03
CA ASN A 675 -21.60 -16.22 -3.37
C ASN A 675 -20.37 -17.08 -3.69
N LEU A 676 -20.02 -18.01 -2.80
CA LEU A 676 -18.82 -18.82 -2.90
C LEU A 676 -19.12 -20.13 -3.63
N MET A 677 -18.42 -20.37 -4.74
CA MET A 677 -18.58 -21.57 -5.56
C MET A 677 -17.29 -22.38 -5.61
N THR A 678 -17.36 -23.71 -5.57
CA THR A 678 -16.16 -24.54 -5.78
C THR A 678 -15.98 -24.90 -7.26
N SER A 679 -14.74 -25.20 -7.67
CA SER A 679 -14.41 -25.65 -9.03
C SER A 679 -13.95 -27.12 -9.00
N ASN A 680 -14.38 -27.93 -9.96
CA ASN A 680 -13.92 -29.32 -10.14
C ASN A 680 -13.29 -29.51 -11.52
N GLU A 681 -12.02 -29.92 -11.54
CA GLU A 681 -11.28 -30.14 -12.78
C GLU A 681 -11.72 -31.42 -13.49
N LEU A 682 -12.08 -31.31 -14.78
CA LEU A 682 -12.29 -32.47 -15.65
C LEU A 682 -10.98 -32.93 -16.28
N LEU A 683 -10.78 -34.24 -16.34
CA LEU A 683 -9.68 -34.88 -17.07
C LEU A 683 -9.99 -35.05 -18.55
N SER A 684 -11.27 -35.24 -18.88
CA SER A 684 -11.75 -35.29 -20.26
C SER A 684 -13.20 -34.81 -20.35
N PHE A 685 -13.53 -34.15 -21.46
CA PHE A 685 -14.87 -33.71 -21.81
C PHE A 685 -15.08 -33.93 -23.31
N ARG A 686 -16.13 -34.65 -23.69
CA ARG A 686 -16.49 -34.87 -25.09
C ARG A 686 -18.00 -34.89 -25.23
N VAL A 687 -18.49 -34.12 -26.19
CA VAL A 687 -19.89 -34.19 -26.61
C VAL A 687 -19.96 -34.94 -27.94
N SER A 688 -20.98 -35.76 -28.08
CA SER A 688 -21.27 -36.49 -29.30
C SER A 688 -22.77 -36.62 -29.47
N ARG A 689 -23.22 -36.74 -30.71
CA ARG A 689 -24.62 -36.98 -31.03
C ARG A 689 -24.77 -38.37 -31.63
N VAL A 690 -25.68 -39.15 -31.07
CA VAL A 690 -26.01 -40.50 -31.54
C VAL A 690 -27.52 -40.59 -31.57
N ASP A 691 -28.09 -40.80 -32.76
CA ASP A 691 -29.53 -40.84 -33.01
C ASP A 691 -30.27 -39.61 -32.43
N ASP A 692 -31.32 -39.81 -31.62
CA ASP A 692 -32.11 -38.76 -30.96
C ASP A 692 -31.54 -38.31 -29.60
N PHE A 693 -30.28 -38.64 -29.30
CA PHE A 693 -29.62 -38.32 -28.03
C PHE A 693 -28.38 -37.45 -28.24
N GLN A 694 -28.20 -36.49 -27.33
CA GLN A 694 -26.92 -35.82 -27.11
C GLN A 694 -26.23 -36.48 -25.92
N LEU A 695 -25.02 -37.00 -26.17
CA LEU A 695 -24.20 -37.72 -25.21
C LEU A 695 -23.02 -36.85 -24.78
N VAL A 696 -22.86 -36.63 -23.48
CA VAL A 696 -21.75 -35.89 -22.90
C VAL A 696 -20.93 -36.83 -22.03
N ALA A 697 -19.75 -37.20 -22.50
CA ALA A 697 -18.80 -38.04 -21.79
C ALA A 697 -17.81 -37.17 -20.99
N MET A 698 -17.64 -37.49 -19.71
CA MET A 698 -16.82 -36.72 -18.77
C MET A 698 -15.94 -37.66 -17.94
N SER A 699 -14.73 -37.21 -17.57
CA SER A 699 -13.85 -37.96 -16.66
C SER A 699 -13.39 -37.10 -15.48
N LEU A 700 -13.47 -37.65 -14.27
CA LEU A 700 -13.02 -37.00 -13.04
C LEU A 700 -12.16 -37.96 -12.20
N SER A 701 -11.27 -37.40 -11.38
CA SER A 701 -10.50 -38.11 -10.35
C SER A 701 -11.31 -38.38 -9.07
N HIS A 702 -12.55 -37.91 -9.00
CA HIS A 702 -13.39 -37.97 -7.81
C HIS A 702 -14.76 -38.61 -8.09
N VAL A 703 -15.36 -39.16 -7.04
CA VAL A 703 -16.72 -39.71 -7.08
C VAL A 703 -17.71 -38.57 -6.98
N VAL A 704 -18.60 -38.46 -7.97
CA VAL A 704 -19.68 -37.49 -8.03
C VAL A 704 -20.93 -38.17 -7.45
N SER A 705 -21.53 -37.52 -6.46
CA SER A 705 -22.76 -38.01 -5.82
C SER A 705 -24.02 -37.56 -6.56
N VAL A 706 -24.00 -36.35 -7.11
CA VAL A 706 -25.13 -35.73 -7.83
C VAL A 706 -24.57 -34.77 -8.88
N PHE A 707 -25.17 -34.75 -10.07
CA PHE A 707 -24.99 -33.71 -11.08
C PHE A 707 -26.19 -32.76 -11.01
N ARG A 708 -25.96 -31.45 -11.11
CA ARG A 708 -27.01 -30.48 -11.36
C ARG A 708 -26.82 -29.92 -12.75
N LEU A 709 -27.82 -30.17 -13.58
CA LEU A 709 -27.91 -29.65 -14.93
C LEU A 709 -28.73 -28.37 -14.89
N THR A 710 -28.12 -27.26 -15.30
CA THR A 710 -28.81 -25.98 -15.45
C THR A 710 -28.80 -25.60 -16.92
N ALA A 711 -29.99 -25.46 -17.50
CA ALA A 711 -30.18 -25.15 -18.90
C ALA A 711 -30.94 -23.84 -19.04
N VAL A 712 -30.39 -22.92 -19.83
CA VAL A 712 -31.01 -21.61 -20.11
C VAL A 712 -31.27 -21.51 -21.60
N ASP A 713 -32.54 -21.37 -21.98
CA ASP A 713 -32.92 -21.04 -23.34
C ASP A 713 -32.57 -19.58 -23.62
N GLN A 714 -31.65 -19.36 -24.56
CA GLN A 714 -31.20 -18.02 -24.91
C GLN A 714 -32.29 -17.20 -25.61
N LEU A 715 -33.26 -17.86 -26.26
CA LEU A 715 -34.34 -17.20 -26.97
C LEU A 715 -35.41 -16.67 -26.02
N THR A 716 -35.93 -17.47 -25.11
CA THR A 716 -37.02 -17.06 -24.19
C THR A 716 -36.53 -16.61 -22.82
N GLY A 717 -35.34 -17.02 -22.39
CA GLY A 717 -34.83 -16.85 -21.02
C GLY A 717 -35.36 -17.90 -20.04
N GLN A 718 -36.10 -18.91 -20.50
CA GLN A 718 -36.55 -20.01 -19.66
C GLN A 718 -35.33 -20.74 -19.06
N CYS A 719 -35.36 -20.93 -17.74
CA CYS A 719 -34.33 -21.66 -17.02
C CYS A 719 -34.91 -22.96 -16.47
N VAL A 720 -34.21 -24.07 -16.70
CA VAL A 720 -34.54 -25.39 -16.19
C VAL A 720 -33.36 -25.90 -15.37
N SER A 721 -33.60 -26.37 -14.15
CA SER A 721 -32.57 -26.98 -13.31
C SER A 721 -33.03 -28.35 -12.84
N VAL A 722 -32.19 -29.36 -13.04
CA VAL A 722 -32.49 -30.77 -12.71
C VAL A 722 -31.30 -31.37 -11.96
N GLU A 723 -31.57 -32.09 -10.87
CA GLU A 723 -30.57 -32.88 -10.16
C GLU A 723 -30.62 -34.34 -10.64
N LEU A 724 -29.47 -34.89 -11.01
CA LEU A 724 -29.28 -36.19 -11.61
C LEU A 724 -28.33 -37.01 -10.73
N VAL A 725 -28.82 -38.12 -10.18
CA VAL A 725 -27.99 -39.05 -9.42
C VAL A 725 -27.42 -40.09 -10.39
N PRO A 726 -26.09 -40.31 -10.41
CA PRO A 726 -25.49 -41.34 -11.27
C PRO A 726 -26.07 -42.72 -10.98
N ASP A 727 -26.39 -43.46 -12.03
CA ASP A 727 -26.89 -44.84 -11.98
C ASP A 727 -28.22 -45.02 -11.21
N ASP A 728 -29.04 -43.97 -11.15
CA ASP A 728 -30.36 -44.03 -10.52
C ASP A 728 -31.35 -44.88 -11.34
N VAL A 729 -31.55 -46.11 -10.87
CA VAL A 729 -32.44 -47.13 -11.44
C VAL A 729 -33.90 -46.67 -11.53
N SER A 730 -34.33 -45.77 -10.64
CA SER A 730 -35.70 -45.24 -10.65
C SER A 730 -35.93 -44.24 -11.79
N ASN A 731 -34.90 -43.47 -12.14
CA ASN A 731 -34.93 -42.48 -13.21
C ASN A 731 -34.60 -43.07 -14.59
N LEU A 732 -33.91 -44.22 -14.64
CA LEU A 732 -33.58 -44.96 -15.87
C LEU A 732 -34.80 -45.38 -16.72
N HIS A 733 -36.01 -45.43 -16.16
CA HIS A 733 -37.24 -45.87 -16.85
C HIS A 733 -38.27 -44.76 -17.13
N ASN A 734 -38.02 -43.50 -16.77
CA ASN A 734 -38.95 -42.40 -17.05
C ASN A 734 -38.75 -41.83 -18.46
N ALA A 735 -39.71 -42.08 -19.36
CA ALA A 735 -39.66 -41.64 -20.75
C ALA A 735 -39.71 -40.11 -20.96
N SER A 736 -40.14 -39.34 -19.95
CA SER A 736 -40.31 -37.87 -20.03
C SER A 736 -39.15 -37.06 -19.47
N ARG A 737 -38.04 -37.71 -19.08
CA ARG A 737 -36.89 -37.05 -18.44
C ARG A 737 -36.06 -36.22 -19.43
N LEU A 738 -35.52 -35.10 -18.94
CA LEU A 738 -34.68 -34.22 -19.76
C LEU A 738 -33.24 -34.75 -19.93
N ALA A 739 -32.72 -35.48 -18.93
CA ALA A 739 -31.37 -36.02 -18.96
C ALA A 739 -31.19 -37.19 -18.00
N ASN A 740 -30.12 -37.96 -18.17
CA ASN A 740 -29.73 -39.09 -17.32
C ASN A 740 -28.22 -39.25 -17.25
N VAL A 741 -27.67 -39.76 -16.13
CA VAL A 741 -26.22 -39.97 -15.98
C VAL A 741 -25.92 -41.41 -15.59
N THR A 742 -25.02 -42.06 -16.31
CA THR A 742 -24.45 -43.37 -15.95
C THR A 742 -22.96 -43.25 -15.63
N SER A 743 -22.44 -44.08 -14.72
CA SER A 743 -21.02 -44.07 -14.36
C SER A 743 -20.29 -45.38 -14.68
N SER A 744 -19.02 -45.27 -15.05
CA SER A 744 -18.08 -46.40 -15.15
C SER A 744 -16.74 -46.03 -14.50
N THR A 745 -15.90 -47.02 -14.21
CA THR A 745 -14.63 -46.81 -13.49
C THR A 745 -13.51 -47.54 -14.18
N GLU A 746 -12.40 -46.84 -14.41
CA GLU A 746 -11.16 -47.40 -14.95
C GLU A 746 -9.98 -46.95 -14.06
N GLY A 747 -9.48 -47.85 -13.22
CA GLY A 747 -8.50 -47.50 -12.19
C GLY A 747 -9.03 -46.47 -11.19
N ASP A 748 -8.28 -45.38 -10.99
CA ASP A 748 -8.67 -44.26 -10.12
C ASP A 748 -9.53 -43.20 -10.82
N ILE A 749 -9.75 -43.33 -12.14
CA ILE A 749 -10.55 -42.39 -12.93
C ILE A 749 -12.00 -42.86 -13.00
N ARG A 750 -12.93 -41.93 -12.75
CA ARG A 750 -14.36 -42.12 -12.90
C ARG A 750 -14.82 -41.51 -14.19
N HIS A 751 -15.53 -42.28 -15.01
CA HIS A 751 -16.13 -41.82 -16.24
C HIS A 751 -17.63 -41.69 -16.05
N TYR A 752 -18.21 -40.61 -16.55
CA TYR A 752 -19.64 -40.34 -16.51
C TYR A 752 -20.13 -40.08 -17.92
N LEU A 753 -21.28 -40.64 -18.26
CA LEU A 753 -21.97 -40.41 -19.52
C LEU A 753 -23.34 -39.80 -19.22
N LEU A 754 -23.53 -38.55 -19.62
CA LEU A 754 -24.78 -37.83 -19.55
C LEU A 754 -25.53 -37.97 -20.88
N GLU A 755 -26.74 -38.51 -20.84
CA GLU A 755 -27.62 -38.72 -21.98
C GLU A 755 -28.77 -37.72 -21.95
N CYS A 756 -28.91 -36.88 -22.98
CA CYS A 756 -29.99 -35.91 -23.14
C CYS A 756 -30.87 -36.30 -24.35
N PRO A 757 -32.09 -36.86 -24.15
CA PRO A 757 -33.00 -37.18 -25.24
C PRO A 757 -33.59 -35.89 -25.82
N ILE A 758 -33.30 -35.60 -27.10
CA ILE A 758 -33.64 -34.31 -27.73
C ILE A 758 -35.15 -34.07 -27.77
N SER A 759 -35.94 -35.13 -27.98
CA SER A 759 -37.41 -35.09 -28.07
C SER A 759 -38.13 -34.67 -26.78
N ASN A 760 -37.46 -34.75 -25.63
CA ASN A 760 -38.02 -34.38 -24.33
C ASN A 760 -37.82 -32.90 -23.99
N TRP A 761 -36.97 -32.19 -24.74
CA TRP A 761 -36.73 -30.77 -24.54
C TRP A 761 -37.74 -29.93 -25.32
N SER A 762 -38.20 -28.82 -24.72
CA SER A 762 -39.03 -27.87 -25.44
C SER A 762 -38.20 -27.11 -26.49
N SER A 763 -38.88 -26.62 -27.53
CA SER A 763 -38.22 -25.85 -28.59
C SER A 763 -37.49 -24.64 -28.02
N GLY A 764 -36.24 -24.44 -28.44
CA GLY A 764 -35.37 -23.38 -27.93
C GLY A 764 -33.91 -23.58 -28.28
N ALA A 765 -33.09 -22.59 -27.93
CA ALA A 765 -31.64 -22.63 -28.05
C ALA A 765 -31.02 -22.70 -26.66
N TRP A 766 -30.83 -23.91 -26.15
CA TRP A 766 -30.44 -24.19 -24.79
C TRP A 766 -28.92 -24.18 -24.64
N VAL A 767 -28.42 -23.39 -23.70
CA VAL A 767 -27.04 -23.52 -23.19
C VAL A 767 -27.12 -24.25 -21.86
N ILE A 768 -26.39 -25.36 -21.76
CA ILE A 768 -26.46 -26.27 -20.63
C ILE A 768 -25.10 -26.25 -19.91
N THR A 769 -25.15 -25.95 -18.61
CA THR A 769 -24.02 -26.00 -17.70
C THR A 769 -24.23 -27.10 -16.66
N LEU A 770 -23.12 -27.61 -16.14
CA LEU A 770 -23.11 -28.71 -15.17
C LEU A 770 -22.37 -28.29 -13.91
N GLU A 771 -23.02 -28.52 -12.78
CA GLU A 771 -22.41 -28.51 -11.46
C GLU A 771 -22.40 -29.95 -10.93
N VAL A 772 -21.38 -30.29 -10.14
CA VAL A 772 -21.25 -31.61 -9.54
C VAL A 772 -21.11 -31.51 -8.05
N LYS A 773 -21.65 -32.52 -7.36
CA LYS A 773 -21.57 -32.67 -5.93
C LYS A 773 -20.50 -33.71 -5.59
N VAL A 774 -19.31 -33.26 -5.25
CA VAL A 774 -18.16 -34.10 -4.83
C VAL A 774 -17.96 -33.94 -3.33
N ASN A 775 -17.86 -35.05 -2.58
CA ASN A 775 -17.71 -35.02 -1.11
C ASN A 775 -18.74 -34.13 -0.40
N ASN A 776 -20.00 -34.18 -0.85
CA ASN A 776 -21.13 -33.38 -0.38
C ASN A 776 -21.04 -31.85 -0.64
N ARG A 777 -20.18 -31.40 -1.57
CA ARG A 777 -20.00 -29.98 -1.93
C ARG A 777 -20.30 -29.75 -3.41
N TRP A 778 -21.08 -28.71 -3.73
CA TRP A 778 -21.36 -28.30 -5.10
C TRP A 778 -20.20 -27.51 -5.69
N GLY A 779 -19.83 -27.82 -6.91
CA GLY A 779 -18.92 -27.00 -7.71
C GLY A 779 -19.12 -27.16 -9.20
N PHE A 780 -18.80 -26.12 -9.94
CA PHE A 780 -18.87 -26.13 -11.40
C PHE A 780 -17.73 -26.95 -12.01
N LEU A 781 -17.91 -27.39 -13.25
CA LEU A 781 -16.89 -28.14 -14.00
C LEU A 781 -15.99 -27.18 -14.79
N CYS A 782 -14.67 -27.34 -14.65
CA CYS A 782 -13.69 -26.53 -15.37
C CYS A 782 -12.48 -27.35 -15.82
N ASN A 783 -11.63 -26.75 -16.66
CA ASN A 783 -10.31 -27.30 -16.98
C ASN A 783 -9.23 -26.76 -16.01
N ALA A 784 -7.97 -27.14 -16.22
CA ALA A 784 -6.83 -26.66 -15.43
C ALA A 784 -6.64 -25.12 -15.46
N ARG A 785 -7.14 -24.44 -16.50
CA ARG A 785 -7.09 -22.98 -16.67
C ARG A 785 -8.30 -22.26 -16.04
N GLN A 786 -9.19 -23.00 -15.38
CA GLN A 786 -10.48 -22.53 -14.86
C GLN A 786 -11.50 -22.13 -15.94
N ASP A 787 -11.30 -22.58 -17.18
CA ASP A 787 -12.29 -22.37 -18.23
C ASP A 787 -13.48 -23.31 -18.01
N HIS A 788 -14.70 -22.79 -18.18
CA HIS A 788 -15.94 -23.50 -17.87
C HIS A 788 -16.30 -24.51 -18.96
N TYR A 789 -16.86 -25.65 -18.55
CA TYR A 789 -17.47 -26.60 -19.47
C TYR A 789 -18.97 -26.36 -19.62
N ALA A 790 -19.43 -26.29 -20.87
CA ALA A 790 -20.83 -26.16 -21.26
C ALA A 790 -21.07 -26.88 -22.60
N PHE A 791 -22.33 -27.12 -22.93
CA PHE A 791 -22.72 -27.64 -24.24
C PHE A 791 -24.08 -27.06 -24.67
N GLY A 792 -24.34 -27.07 -25.98
CA GLY A 792 -25.54 -26.49 -26.55
C GLY A 792 -26.51 -27.55 -27.06
N LEU A 793 -27.80 -27.29 -26.90
CA LEU A 793 -28.88 -28.09 -27.47
C LEU A 793 -29.87 -27.20 -28.21
N LEU A 794 -30.04 -27.43 -29.52
CA LEU A 794 -30.94 -26.66 -30.38
C LEU A 794 -32.14 -27.51 -30.78
N VAL A 795 -33.35 -27.14 -30.37
CA VAL A 795 -34.56 -27.97 -30.54
C VAL A 795 -35.68 -27.21 -31.23
N ASN A 796 -36.31 -27.83 -32.22
CA ASN A 796 -37.47 -27.27 -32.93
C ASN A 796 -38.82 -27.62 -32.27
N ALA A 797 -39.90 -27.02 -32.76
CA ALA A 797 -41.25 -27.27 -32.27
C ALA A 797 -41.73 -28.72 -32.46
N SER A 798 -41.06 -29.50 -33.33
CA SER A 798 -41.34 -30.92 -33.56
C SER A 798 -40.45 -31.87 -32.73
N GLY A 799 -39.61 -31.37 -31.82
CA GLY A 799 -38.75 -32.18 -30.96
C GLY A 799 -37.49 -32.74 -31.67
N HIS A 800 -37.10 -32.16 -32.80
CA HIS A 800 -35.88 -32.53 -33.53
C HIS A 800 -34.79 -31.46 -33.38
N SER A 801 -33.54 -31.84 -33.62
CA SER A 801 -32.44 -30.87 -33.61
C SER A 801 -32.59 -29.85 -34.74
N LEU A 802 -32.33 -28.58 -34.41
CA LEU A 802 -32.15 -27.51 -35.40
C LEU A 802 -30.69 -27.43 -35.87
N LEU A 803 -30.51 -26.92 -37.08
CA LEU A 803 -29.22 -26.34 -37.50
C LEU A 803 -29.15 -24.88 -37.03
N PRO A 804 -27.94 -24.34 -36.76
CA PRO A 804 -27.79 -22.94 -36.35
C PRO A 804 -28.45 -21.93 -37.30
N SER A 805 -28.45 -22.19 -38.62
CA SER A 805 -29.09 -21.36 -39.64
C SER A 805 -30.61 -21.24 -39.48
N ASP A 806 -31.25 -22.24 -38.89
CA ASP A 806 -32.71 -22.26 -38.72
C ASP A 806 -33.15 -21.32 -37.58
N ILE A 807 -32.26 -21.03 -36.63
CA ILE A 807 -32.52 -20.09 -35.51
C ILE A 807 -32.56 -18.66 -36.03
N GLU A 808 -31.71 -18.32 -37.00
CA GLU A 808 -31.72 -17.00 -37.64
C GLU A 808 -33.07 -16.73 -38.32
N ALA A 809 -33.67 -17.75 -38.93
CA ALA A 809 -35.02 -17.65 -39.50
C ALA A 809 -36.08 -17.35 -38.43
N LEU A 810 -36.00 -17.96 -37.25
CA LEU A 810 -36.92 -17.69 -36.14
C LEU A 810 -36.77 -16.25 -35.61
N LEU A 811 -35.55 -15.76 -35.50
CA LEU A 811 -35.28 -14.38 -35.04
C LEU A 811 -35.68 -13.32 -36.06
N SER A 812 -35.76 -13.65 -37.35
CA SER A 812 -36.12 -12.70 -38.41
C SER A 812 -37.51 -12.08 -38.21
N PHE A 813 -38.40 -12.77 -37.49
CA PHE A 813 -39.77 -12.32 -37.22
C PHE A 813 -39.90 -11.41 -35.98
N LEU A 814 -38.85 -11.28 -35.16
CA LEU A 814 -38.88 -10.46 -33.94
C LEU A 814 -38.60 -8.98 -34.22
N SER A 815 -39.27 -8.11 -33.46
CA SER A 815 -39.02 -6.66 -33.43
C SER A 815 -37.72 -6.32 -32.67
N ASN A 816 -37.17 -5.12 -32.88
CA ASN A 816 -35.92 -4.71 -32.21
C ASN A 816 -36.03 -4.71 -30.66
N SER A 817 -37.20 -4.37 -30.11
CA SER A 817 -37.46 -4.41 -28.66
C SER A 817 -37.47 -5.84 -28.10
N GLU A 818 -37.89 -6.82 -28.88
CA GLU A 818 -37.89 -8.24 -28.49
C GLU A 818 -36.51 -8.87 -28.66
N LEU A 819 -35.67 -8.35 -29.56
CA LEU A 819 -34.30 -8.80 -29.77
C LEU A 819 -33.34 -8.38 -28.65
N LEU A 820 -33.56 -7.23 -28.03
CA LEU A 820 -32.68 -6.68 -26.99
C LEU A 820 -32.50 -7.65 -25.80
N PRO A 821 -33.57 -8.20 -25.19
CA PRO A 821 -33.43 -9.20 -24.13
C PRO A 821 -32.68 -10.47 -24.58
N VAL A 822 -32.86 -10.88 -25.84
CA VAL A 822 -32.15 -12.05 -26.41
C VAL A 822 -30.67 -11.73 -26.55
N LEU A 823 -30.32 -10.59 -27.14
CA LEU A 823 -28.94 -10.11 -27.26
C LEU A 823 -28.26 -10.03 -25.91
N ARG A 824 -28.92 -9.47 -24.88
CA ARG A 824 -28.39 -9.40 -23.52
C ARG A 824 -28.04 -10.78 -22.96
N ARG A 825 -28.95 -11.76 -23.08
CA ARG A 825 -28.69 -13.13 -22.62
C ARG A 825 -27.51 -13.78 -23.36
N VAL A 826 -27.51 -13.71 -24.68
CA VAL A 826 -26.44 -14.27 -25.52
C VAL A 826 -25.11 -13.58 -25.24
N HIS A 827 -25.10 -12.26 -25.06
CA HIS A 827 -23.90 -11.49 -24.72
C HIS A 827 -23.33 -11.92 -23.36
N LEU A 828 -24.17 -11.98 -22.32
CA LEU A 828 -23.76 -12.46 -21.00
C LEU A 828 -23.22 -13.89 -21.03
N ALA A 829 -23.83 -14.77 -21.83
CA ALA A 829 -23.34 -16.13 -22.01
C ALA A 829 -21.94 -16.17 -22.66
N LEU A 830 -21.61 -15.22 -23.54
CA LEU A 830 -20.31 -15.13 -24.23
C LEU A 830 -19.21 -14.40 -23.43
N LEU A 831 -19.56 -13.74 -22.32
CA LEU A 831 -18.56 -13.17 -21.40
C LEU A 831 -17.84 -14.25 -20.58
N ILE A 832 -18.43 -15.45 -20.46
CA ILE A 832 -17.83 -16.59 -19.77
C ILE A 832 -16.65 -17.16 -20.60
N CYS A 833 -15.55 -17.47 -19.92
CA CYS A 833 -14.41 -18.16 -20.53
C CYS A 833 -14.70 -19.66 -20.58
N TYR A 834 -15.07 -20.20 -21.75
CA TYR A 834 -15.30 -21.63 -21.93
C TYR A 834 -14.05 -22.38 -22.39
N ALA A 835 -13.97 -23.65 -22.02
CA ALA A 835 -12.96 -24.56 -22.52
C ALA A 835 -13.13 -24.79 -24.04
N GLN A 836 -12.05 -25.12 -24.74
CA GLN A 836 -12.05 -25.29 -26.19
C GLN A 836 -13.07 -26.35 -26.64
N GLU A 837 -13.18 -27.45 -25.90
CA GLU A 837 -14.11 -28.55 -26.19
C GLU A 837 -15.58 -28.13 -26.05
N SER A 838 -15.87 -27.12 -25.23
CA SER A 838 -17.19 -26.54 -25.11
C SER A 838 -17.47 -25.53 -26.20
N TRP A 839 -16.46 -24.75 -26.63
CA TRP A 839 -16.60 -23.80 -27.73
C TRP A 839 -17.08 -24.45 -29.01
N ASP A 840 -16.62 -25.66 -29.32
CA ASP A 840 -17.05 -26.39 -30.52
C ASP A 840 -18.57 -26.69 -30.50
N GLU A 841 -19.14 -26.95 -29.31
CA GLU A 841 -20.55 -27.29 -29.12
C GLU A 841 -21.47 -26.07 -29.01
N ILE A 842 -20.95 -24.95 -28.53
CA ILE A 842 -21.69 -23.68 -28.40
C ILE A 842 -21.28 -22.63 -29.43
N ALA A 843 -20.51 -23.01 -30.46
CA ALA A 843 -20.05 -22.10 -31.51
C ALA A 843 -21.19 -21.35 -32.21
N TRP A 844 -22.39 -21.94 -32.22
CA TRP A 844 -23.60 -21.29 -32.72
C TRP A 844 -23.98 -20.03 -31.94
N LEU A 845 -23.60 -19.87 -30.66
CA LEU A 845 -23.82 -18.63 -29.89
C LEU A 845 -23.10 -17.45 -30.52
N LYS A 846 -21.87 -17.66 -31.03
CA LYS A 846 -21.12 -16.62 -31.73
C LYS A 846 -21.84 -16.19 -33.00
N SER A 847 -22.35 -17.15 -33.77
CA SER A 847 -23.09 -16.88 -35.01
C SER A 847 -24.40 -16.14 -34.71
N LEU A 848 -25.13 -16.61 -33.69
CA LEU A 848 -26.36 -16.00 -33.19
C LEU A 848 -26.13 -14.55 -32.74
N TRP A 849 -25.07 -14.32 -31.96
CA TRP A 849 -24.70 -12.98 -31.50
C TRP A 849 -24.38 -12.06 -32.68
N LEU A 850 -23.58 -12.51 -33.65
CA LEU A 850 -23.26 -11.73 -34.84
C LEU A 850 -24.52 -11.38 -35.65
N TYR A 851 -25.44 -12.33 -35.82
CA TYR A 851 -26.72 -12.08 -36.47
C TYR A 851 -27.53 -11.00 -35.75
N LEU A 852 -27.67 -11.13 -34.43
CA LEU A 852 -28.41 -10.17 -33.59
C LEU A 852 -27.82 -8.77 -33.68
N VAL A 853 -26.49 -8.67 -33.57
CA VAL A 853 -25.76 -7.40 -33.60
C VAL A 853 -25.81 -6.74 -34.98
N HIS A 854 -25.64 -7.49 -36.08
CA HIS A 854 -25.74 -6.95 -37.43
C HIS A 854 -27.16 -6.52 -37.83
N ARG A 855 -28.20 -7.03 -37.15
CA ARG A 855 -29.57 -6.53 -37.31
C ARG A 855 -29.78 -5.16 -36.67
N LEU A 856 -28.94 -4.76 -35.72
CA LEU A 856 -29.03 -3.45 -35.10
C LEU A 856 -28.67 -2.38 -36.11
N LYS A 857 -29.53 -1.37 -36.21
CA LYS A 857 -29.30 -0.17 -37.02
C LYS A 857 -29.07 1.02 -36.08
N PRO A 858 -28.35 2.06 -36.55
CA PRO A 858 -28.23 3.31 -35.81
C PRO A 858 -29.62 3.84 -35.43
N GLN A 859 -29.88 3.92 -34.12
CA GLN A 859 -31.13 4.41 -33.53
C GLN A 859 -30.82 5.09 -32.18
N THR A 860 -31.70 5.98 -31.74
CA THR A 860 -31.60 6.68 -30.45
C THR A 860 -32.44 5.99 -29.37
N GLY A 861 -32.23 6.34 -28.09
CA GLY A 861 -33.05 5.86 -26.98
C GLY A 861 -32.57 4.56 -26.35
N GLU A 862 -33.51 3.72 -25.89
CA GLU A 862 -33.22 2.52 -25.08
C GLU A 862 -32.26 1.53 -25.76
N LEU A 863 -32.34 1.39 -27.09
CA LEU A 863 -31.45 0.49 -27.83
C LEU A 863 -29.97 0.90 -27.75
N LEU A 864 -29.68 2.19 -27.89
CA LEU A 864 -28.31 2.72 -27.81
C LEU A 864 -27.78 2.62 -26.38
N LEU A 865 -28.62 2.97 -25.40
CA LEU A 865 -28.31 2.87 -23.98
C LEU A 865 -27.93 1.43 -23.58
N GLU A 866 -28.76 0.45 -23.95
CA GLU A 866 -28.49 -0.96 -23.64
C GLU A 866 -27.29 -1.50 -24.43
N SER A 867 -27.09 -1.09 -25.68
CA SER A 867 -25.92 -1.52 -26.48
C SER A 867 -24.61 -1.02 -25.88
N LEU A 868 -24.57 0.23 -25.42
CA LEU A 868 -23.41 0.80 -24.71
C LEU A 868 -23.21 0.14 -23.35
N HIS A 869 -24.29 -0.13 -22.62
CA HIS A 869 -24.22 -0.85 -21.35
C HIS A 869 -23.60 -2.24 -21.53
N LEU A 870 -24.05 -3.01 -22.53
CA LEU A 870 -23.43 -4.30 -22.86
C LEU A 870 -21.98 -4.14 -23.34
N ALA A 871 -21.65 -3.09 -24.09
CA ALA A 871 -20.27 -2.85 -24.54
C ALA A 871 -19.30 -2.56 -23.39
N ALA A 872 -19.80 -2.01 -22.28
CA ALA A 872 -19.04 -1.69 -21.08
C ALA A 872 -19.05 -2.82 -20.02
N GLN A 873 -19.65 -3.98 -20.31
CA GLN A 873 -19.68 -5.10 -19.38
C GLN A 873 -18.35 -5.87 -19.39
N TYR A 874 -17.81 -6.05 -18.19
CA TYR A 874 -16.61 -6.85 -17.97
C TYR A 874 -16.95 -8.33 -17.76
N PRO A 875 -16.01 -9.25 -18.06
CA PRO A 875 -16.15 -10.65 -17.71
C PRO A 875 -16.46 -10.86 -16.21
N PRO A 876 -17.22 -11.91 -15.87
CA PRO A 876 -17.52 -12.22 -14.47
C PRO A 876 -16.24 -12.55 -13.69
N ASP A 877 -16.25 -12.32 -12.37
CA ASP A 877 -15.09 -12.53 -11.49
C ASP A 877 -14.62 -14.00 -11.41
N THR A 878 -15.42 -14.94 -11.91
CA THR A 878 -15.09 -16.37 -12.05
C THR A 878 -14.28 -16.69 -13.31
N ALA A 879 -14.19 -15.76 -14.27
CA ALA A 879 -13.40 -15.95 -15.49
C ALA A 879 -11.89 -15.89 -15.18
N SER A 880 -11.10 -16.54 -16.04
CA SER A 880 -9.63 -16.50 -15.96
C SER A 880 -9.13 -15.04 -15.98
N SER A 881 -8.10 -14.73 -15.18
CA SER A 881 -7.66 -13.35 -14.94
C SER A 881 -7.18 -12.62 -16.20
N GLY A 882 -6.71 -13.34 -17.22
CA GLY A 882 -6.31 -12.80 -18.53
C GLY A 882 -7.37 -12.92 -19.63
N TRP A 883 -8.60 -13.33 -19.29
CA TRP A 883 -9.65 -13.51 -20.29
C TRP A 883 -10.09 -12.18 -20.91
N VAL A 884 -10.05 -12.12 -22.24
CA VAL A 884 -10.60 -11.04 -23.05
C VAL A 884 -11.74 -11.62 -23.90
N PRO A 885 -12.96 -11.08 -23.81
CA PRO A 885 -14.10 -11.57 -24.60
C PRO A 885 -13.77 -11.76 -26.08
N ILE A 886 -14.32 -12.80 -26.70
CA ILE A 886 -14.08 -13.09 -28.12
C ILE A 886 -14.74 -12.04 -29.03
N LEU A 887 -15.87 -11.50 -28.59
CA LEU A 887 -16.67 -10.54 -29.33
C LEU A 887 -16.80 -9.26 -28.50
N SER A 888 -16.72 -8.12 -29.17
CA SER A 888 -16.92 -6.80 -28.56
C SER A 888 -17.93 -6.03 -29.41
N LEU A 889 -18.96 -5.47 -28.76
CA LEU A 889 -19.96 -4.63 -29.44
C LEU A 889 -19.31 -3.42 -30.11
N GLY A 890 -18.41 -2.74 -29.40
CA GLY A 890 -17.70 -1.58 -29.93
C GLY A 890 -16.84 -1.88 -31.15
N ALA A 891 -16.35 -3.12 -31.28
CA ALA A 891 -15.60 -3.56 -32.45
C ALA A 891 -16.49 -4.01 -33.62
N THR A 892 -17.62 -4.68 -33.33
CA THR A 892 -18.52 -5.21 -34.37
C THR A 892 -19.45 -4.13 -34.94
N ILE A 893 -19.97 -3.24 -34.10
CA ILE A 893 -20.84 -2.12 -34.50
C ILE A 893 -20.31 -0.78 -33.96
N PRO A 894 -19.19 -0.27 -34.49
CA PRO A 894 -18.58 0.97 -33.99
C PRO A 894 -19.50 2.21 -34.04
N TRP A 895 -20.57 2.16 -34.85
CA TRP A 895 -21.55 3.25 -34.94
C TRP A 895 -22.20 3.62 -33.60
N ILE A 896 -22.16 2.74 -32.59
CA ILE A 896 -22.64 3.06 -31.23
C ILE A 896 -21.88 4.24 -30.60
N PHE A 897 -20.66 4.54 -31.08
CA PHE A 897 -19.84 5.69 -30.67
C PHE A 897 -19.99 6.91 -31.60
N SER A 898 -20.79 6.78 -32.66
CA SER A 898 -20.94 7.73 -33.77
C SER A 898 -22.35 8.31 -33.86
N CYS A 899 -23.09 8.36 -32.76
CA CYS A 899 -24.37 9.07 -32.72
C CYS A 899 -24.17 10.55 -32.35
N SER A 900 -25.16 11.40 -32.64
CA SER A 900 -25.17 12.79 -32.18
C SER A 900 -25.19 12.87 -30.65
N ALA A 901 -24.67 13.95 -30.07
CA ALA A 901 -24.54 14.10 -28.62
C ALA A 901 -25.89 13.97 -27.88
N ASP A 902 -26.97 14.50 -28.46
CA ASP A 902 -28.35 14.38 -27.96
C ASP A 902 -28.93 12.97 -27.96
N ALA A 903 -28.31 12.00 -28.66
CA ALA A 903 -28.73 10.61 -28.63
C ALA A 903 -28.34 9.90 -27.32
N TYR A 904 -27.31 10.39 -26.62
CA TYR A 904 -26.73 9.75 -25.44
C TYR A 904 -27.38 10.23 -24.14
N LYS A 905 -28.60 9.78 -23.86
CA LYS A 905 -29.37 10.14 -22.65
C LYS A 905 -29.48 8.99 -21.66
N GLY A 906 -29.59 9.31 -20.36
CA GLY A 906 -29.90 8.34 -19.30
C GLY A 906 -28.69 7.64 -18.64
N PHE A 907 -27.50 8.23 -18.71
CA PHE A 907 -26.26 7.67 -18.16
C PHE A 907 -25.89 8.17 -16.74
N GLU A 908 -26.70 9.05 -16.13
CA GLU A 908 -26.39 9.70 -14.85
C GLU A 908 -26.04 8.73 -13.71
N HIS A 909 -26.77 7.60 -13.64
CA HIS A 909 -26.62 6.60 -12.57
C HIS A 909 -25.68 5.44 -12.90
N ARG A 910 -25.08 5.42 -14.10
CA ARG A 910 -24.17 4.36 -14.57
C ARG A 910 -22.75 4.56 -14.01
N ARG A 911 -22.03 3.45 -13.79
CA ARG A 911 -20.72 3.43 -13.11
C ARG A 911 -19.62 2.75 -13.93
N GLU A 912 -19.98 2.17 -15.06
CA GLU A 912 -19.06 1.53 -15.98
C GLU A 912 -18.15 2.59 -16.62
N ASN A 913 -16.85 2.31 -16.72
CA ASN A 913 -15.85 3.32 -17.05
C ASN A 913 -16.07 3.97 -18.42
N LEU A 914 -16.32 3.20 -19.48
CA LEU A 914 -16.67 3.71 -20.80
C LEU A 914 -17.85 4.68 -20.75
N LEU A 915 -18.81 4.45 -19.86
CA LEU A 915 -20.04 5.23 -19.75
C LEU A 915 -19.85 6.57 -19.04
N LEU A 916 -18.71 6.80 -18.39
CA LEU A 916 -18.42 8.05 -17.71
C LEU A 916 -18.32 9.22 -18.70
N ALA A 917 -17.70 9.01 -19.85
CA ALA A 917 -17.60 10.03 -20.90
C ALA A 917 -18.98 10.47 -21.39
N PHE A 918 -19.93 9.53 -21.55
CA PHE A 918 -21.28 9.81 -22.04
C PHE A 918 -22.14 10.61 -21.06
N LYS A 919 -21.76 10.73 -19.79
CA LYS A 919 -22.41 11.65 -18.83
C LYS A 919 -22.29 13.12 -19.25
N VAL A 920 -21.26 13.45 -20.04
CA VAL A 920 -21.00 14.81 -20.51
C VAL A 920 -21.66 15.09 -21.87
N PHE A 921 -22.02 14.05 -22.64
CA PHE A 921 -22.58 14.19 -24.00
C PHE A 921 -23.97 14.85 -24.02
N GLU A 922 -24.88 14.48 -23.12
CA GLU A 922 -26.19 15.13 -23.07
C GLU A 922 -26.07 16.62 -22.68
N PRO A 923 -25.32 17.01 -21.63
CA PRO A 923 -25.06 18.41 -21.28
C PRO A 923 -24.29 19.22 -22.34
N LEU A 924 -23.55 18.60 -23.27
CA LEU A 924 -22.87 19.29 -24.38
C LEU A 924 -23.84 20.06 -25.30
N ASN A 925 -25.12 19.70 -25.31
CA ASN A 925 -26.15 20.44 -26.04
C ASN A 925 -26.37 21.87 -25.50
N ASP A 926 -26.00 22.13 -24.24
CA ASP A 926 -26.07 23.47 -23.64
C ASP A 926 -24.86 24.36 -24.00
N GLY A 927 -23.90 23.83 -24.76
CA GLY A 927 -22.68 24.52 -25.18
C GLY A 927 -21.46 24.21 -24.29
N VAL A 928 -20.27 24.21 -24.90
CA VAL A 928 -19.00 23.90 -24.21
C VAL A 928 -18.69 24.97 -23.16
N ALA A 929 -19.02 26.23 -23.43
CA ALA A 929 -18.87 27.32 -22.45
C ALA A 929 -19.75 27.14 -21.21
N SER A 930 -20.95 26.56 -21.36
CA SER A 930 -21.86 26.26 -20.25
C SER A 930 -21.24 25.20 -19.32
N LEU A 931 -20.72 24.11 -19.90
CA LEU A 931 -20.05 23.03 -19.18
C LEU A 931 -18.81 23.49 -18.40
N LEU A 932 -17.98 24.35 -19.00
CA LEU A 932 -16.83 24.95 -18.32
C LEU A 932 -17.27 25.82 -17.13
N ARG A 933 -18.36 26.58 -17.28
CA ARG A 933 -18.90 27.45 -16.22
C ARG A 933 -19.54 26.67 -15.08
N GLN A 934 -20.23 25.58 -15.40
CA GLN A 934 -20.86 24.68 -14.42
C GLN A 934 -19.82 23.80 -13.70
N GLY A 935 -18.56 23.80 -14.14
CA GLY A 935 -17.53 22.94 -13.59
C GLY A 935 -17.77 21.47 -13.92
N LEU A 936 -18.31 21.14 -15.09
CA LEU A 936 -18.39 19.76 -15.54
C LEU A 936 -17.09 19.32 -16.22
N LEU A 937 -16.48 20.20 -17.01
CA LEU A 937 -15.17 20.03 -17.63
C LEU A 937 -14.05 20.68 -16.80
N ASN A 938 -12.82 20.18 -16.92
CA ASN A 938 -11.66 20.82 -16.31
C ASN A 938 -11.38 22.18 -16.97
N GLY A 939 -11.14 23.22 -16.17
CA GLY A 939 -10.86 24.58 -16.64
C GLY A 939 -9.59 24.69 -17.49
N ILE A 940 -8.63 23.76 -17.35
CA ILE A 940 -7.40 23.72 -18.16
C ILE A 940 -7.70 23.62 -19.66
N LEU A 941 -8.82 23.01 -20.01
CA LEU A 941 -9.29 22.87 -21.38
C LEU A 941 -9.56 24.24 -22.04
N ALA A 942 -9.86 25.29 -21.28
CA ALA A 942 -10.10 26.61 -21.87
C ALA A 942 -8.83 27.19 -22.54
N PHE A 943 -7.63 26.82 -22.06
CA PHE A 943 -6.36 27.34 -22.56
C PHE A 943 -6.01 26.86 -23.98
N SER A 944 -6.63 25.78 -24.45
CA SER A 944 -6.37 25.24 -25.78
C SER A 944 -7.15 25.95 -26.89
N PHE A 945 -8.05 26.87 -26.57
CA PHE A 945 -8.83 27.58 -27.59
C PHE A 945 -8.21 28.94 -27.94
N ALA A 946 -8.10 29.23 -29.23
CA ALA A 946 -7.58 30.48 -29.76
C ALA A 946 -8.35 31.72 -29.24
N ASN A 947 -9.61 31.56 -28.84
CA ASN A 947 -10.46 32.63 -28.28
C ASN A 947 -10.59 32.62 -26.74
N LEU A 948 -9.61 32.09 -26.00
CA LEU A 948 -9.59 32.00 -24.52
C LEU A 948 -10.20 33.20 -23.79
N GLN A 949 -9.80 34.43 -24.12
CA GLN A 949 -10.29 35.65 -23.46
C GLN A 949 -11.81 35.82 -23.56
N ALA A 950 -12.41 35.43 -24.70
CA ALA A 950 -13.85 35.47 -24.91
C ALA A 950 -14.55 34.30 -24.18
N VAL A 951 -13.91 33.13 -24.11
CA VAL A 951 -14.39 31.95 -23.37
C VAL A 951 -14.48 32.24 -21.87
N MET A 952 -13.47 32.89 -21.29
CA MET A 952 -13.49 33.34 -19.90
C MET A 952 -14.62 34.35 -19.60
N GLN A 953 -15.09 35.07 -20.63
CA GLN A 953 -16.25 35.97 -20.55
C GLN A 953 -17.58 35.25 -20.83
N GLY A 954 -17.55 33.93 -21.08
CA GLY A 954 -18.73 33.10 -21.28
C GLY A 954 -19.15 32.89 -22.73
N SER A 955 -18.29 33.23 -23.71
CA SER A 955 -18.53 32.94 -25.13
C SER A 955 -18.17 31.49 -25.47
N GLU A 956 -18.74 30.95 -26.56
CA GLU A 956 -18.39 29.59 -27.01
C GLU A 956 -16.92 29.48 -27.47
N PRO A 957 -16.22 28.39 -27.15
CA PRO A 957 -14.84 28.15 -27.56
C PRO A 957 -14.67 27.94 -29.06
N ARG A 958 -13.53 28.37 -29.62
CA ARG A 958 -13.16 28.24 -31.05
C ARG A 958 -11.64 28.16 -31.24
N GLY A 959 -11.23 27.47 -32.30
CA GLY A 959 -9.84 27.29 -32.72
C GLY A 959 -9.06 26.45 -31.73
N PHE A 960 -9.43 25.18 -31.54
CA PHE A 960 -8.74 24.29 -30.61
C PHE A 960 -7.33 23.92 -31.11
N ASP A 961 -6.33 24.03 -30.24
CA ASP A 961 -4.95 23.67 -30.50
C ASP A 961 -4.46 22.53 -29.58
N MET A 962 -4.12 21.39 -30.18
CA MET A 962 -3.68 20.19 -29.46
C MET A 962 -2.32 20.37 -28.76
N GLY A 963 -1.41 21.16 -29.34
CA GLY A 963 -0.09 21.42 -28.74
C GLY A 963 -0.22 22.19 -27.44
N THR A 964 -0.99 23.28 -27.47
CA THR A 964 -1.30 24.12 -26.32
C THR A 964 -2.07 23.34 -25.26
N TYR A 965 -2.98 22.45 -25.66
CA TYR A 965 -3.67 21.56 -24.71
C TYR A 965 -2.70 20.62 -24.00
N ARG A 966 -1.80 19.96 -24.76
CA ARG A 966 -0.74 19.11 -24.19
C ARG A 966 0.11 19.89 -23.20
N ASP A 967 0.58 21.07 -23.58
CA ASP A 967 1.44 21.91 -22.73
C ASP A 967 0.70 22.34 -21.46
N ALA A 968 -0.60 22.66 -21.57
CA ALA A 968 -1.43 23.02 -20.42
C ALA A 968 -1.62 21.83 -19.46
N LEU A 969 -1.81 20.62 -19.96
CA LEU A 969 -1.87 19.40 -19.13
C LEU A 969 -0.54 19.10 -18.42
N VAL A 970 0.60 19.33 -19.09
CA VAL A 970 1.94 19.17 -18.47
C VAL A 970 2.16 20.19 -17.35
N CYS A 971 1.63 21.41 -17.51
CA CYS A 971 1.75 22.48 -16.51
C CYS A 971 0.72 22.40 -15.38
N GLU A 972 -0.29 21.53 -15.49
CA GLU A 972 -1.32 21.37 -14.44
C GLU A 972 -0.70 20.71 -13.20
N ASP A 973 -0.64 21.45 -12.09
CA ASP A 973 -0.16 20.91 -10.81
C ASP A 973 -1.18 19.94 -10.21
N ILE A 974 -0.94 18.66 -10.45
CA ILE A 974 -1.71 17.56 -9.88
C ILE A 974 -1.03 16.92 -8.67
N SER A 975 0.11 17.44 -8.20
CA SER A 975 0.94 16.82 -7.14
C SER A 975 0.16 16.46 -5.88
N SER A 976 -0.84 17.27 -5.53
CA SER A 976 -1.75 17.05 -4.40
C SER A 976 -2.72 15.87 -4.57
N LYS A 977 -3.04 15.49 -5.82
CA LYS A 977 -4.07 14.51 -6.18
C LYS A 977 -3.53 13.25 -6.88
N VAL A 978 -2.23 13.18 -7.19
CA VAL A 978 -1.60 11.99 -7.81
C VAL A 978 -1.92 10.71 -7.02
N SER A 979 -1.93 10.80 -5.68
CA SER A 979 -2.26 9.69 -4.79
C SER A 979 -3.60 9.02 -5.08
N VAL A 980 -4.57 9.78 -5.59
CA VAL A 980 -5.92 9.31 -5.83
C VAL A 980 -5.99 8.42 -7.07
N ILE A 981 -5.13 8.63 -8.08
CA ILE A 981 -5.02 7.78 -9.28
C ILE A 981 -4.71 6.32 -8.91
N TYR A 982 -4.03 6.10 -7.78
CA TYR A 982 -3.62 4.78 -7.31
C TYR A 982 -4.70 4.04 -6.52
N GLN A 983 -5.86 4.67 -6.26
CA GLN A 983 -7.03 4.02 -5.67
C GLN A 983 -7.78 3.23 -6.75
N ASP A 984 -8.08 1.95 -6.47
CA ASP A 984 -8.70 1.06 -7.46
C ASP A 984 -10.16 1.41 -7.77
N ASP A 985 -10.83 2.22 -6.94
CA ASP A 985 -12.22 2.67 -7.13
C ASP A 985 -12.35 4.13 -7.60
N TRP A 986 -11.23 4.82 -7.85
CA TRP A 986 -11.32 6.20 -8.33
C TRP A 986 -11.79 6.27 -9.79
N GLN A 987 -12.64 7.26 -10.06
CA GLN A 987 -13.18 7.59 -11.37
C GLN A 987 -13.23 9.11 -11.53
N PRO A 988 -13.03 9.65 -12.76
CA PRO A 988 -13.11 11.08 -13.03
C PRO A 988 -14.49 11.65 -12.68
N ARG A 989 -14.51 12.82 -12.01
CA ARG A 989 -15.72 13.55 -11.64
C ARG A 989 -15.90 14.84 -12.44
N ALA A 990 -17.01 15.54 -12.16
CA ALA A 990 -17.19 16.93 -12.56
C ALA A 990 -15.96 17.77 -12.13
N CYS A 991 -15.50 18.67 -13.01
CA CYS A 991 -14.26 19.45 -12.94
C CYS A 991 -12.97 18.69 -13.30
N GLU A 992 -13.01 17.35 -13.45
CA GLU A 992 -11.80 16.54 -13.73
C GLU A 992 -11.78 16.01 -15.16
N PHE A 993 -12.95 15.91 -15.82
CA PHE A 993 -13.03 15.48 -17.21
C PHE A 993 -12.15 16.35 -18.11
N LEU A 994 -11.35 15.66 -18.94
CA LEU A 994 -10.34 16.25 -19.82
C LEU A 994 -9.27 17.10 -19.10
N GLY A 995 -8.98 16.79 -17.83
CA GLY A 995 -7.79 17.29 -17.12
C GLY A 995 -6.63 16.30 -17.11
N ALA A 996 -5.49 16.72 -16.55
CA ALA A 996 -4.29 15.89 -16.43
C ALA A 996 -4.54 14.65 -15.56
N LEU A 997 -5.31 14.80 -14.47
CA LEU A 997 -5.67 13.71 -13.57
C LEU A 997 -6.48 12.61 -14.29
N HIS A 998 -7.46 13.00 -15.11
CA HIS A 998 -8.27 12.06 -15.90
C HIS A 998 -7.41 11.31 -16.93
N TYR A 999 -6.51 12.00 -17.63
CA TYR A 999 -5.64 11.37 -18.62
C TYR A 999 -4.66 10.38 -17.97
N GLN A 1000 -4.01 10.77 -16.87
CA GLN A 1000 -3.06 9.89 -16.17
C GLN A 1000 -3.73 8.64 -15.60
N TRP A 1001 -4.94 8.78 -15.06
CA TRP A 1001 -5.72 7.61 -14.63
C TRP A 1001 -6.03 6.67 -15.80
N ALA A 1002 -6.49 7.20 -16.95
CA ALA A 1002 -6.76 6.38 -18.12
C ALA A 1002 -5.49 5.64 -18.61
N VAL A 1003 -4.32 6.29 -18.55
CA VAL A 1003 -3.03 5.67 -18.87
C VAL A 1003 -2.65 4.59 -17.87
N LYS A 1004 -2.85 4.80 -16.56
CA LYS A 1004 -2.59 3.79 -15.52
C LYS A 1004 -3.48 2.55 -15.74
N THR A 1005 -4.80 2.74 -15.88
CA THR A 1005 -5.74 1.64 -16.08
C THR A 1005 -5.41 0.84 -17.34
N PHE A 1006 -5.02 1.54 -18.42
CA PHE A 1006 -4.50 0.90 -19.63
C PHE A 1006 -3.25 0.03 -19.37
N LYS A 1007 -2.25 0.53 -18.62
CA LYS A 1007 -1.04 -0.23 -18.26
C LYS A 1007 -1.42 -1.48 -17.43
N ASP A 1008 -2.31 -1.33 -16.46
CA ASP A 1008 -2.78 -2.43 -15.60
C ASP A 1008 -3.51 -3.51 -16.42
N HIS A 1009 -4.43 -3.11 -17.31
CA HIS A 1009 -5.14 -4.03 -18.21
C HIS A 1009 -4.20 -4.72 -19.21
N TYR A 1010 -3.21 -4.00 -19.75
CA TYR A 1010 -2.24 -4.59 -20.68
C TYR A 1010 -1.40 -5.68 -19.99
N LEU A 1011 -0.91 -5.41 -18.77
CA LEU A 1011 -0.13 -6.37 -17.99
C LEU A 1011 -0.97 -7.59 -17.63
N ARG A 1012 -2.21 -7.38 -17.16
CA ARG A 1012 -3.15 -8.44 -16.78
C ARG A 1012 -3.52 -9.35 -17.94
N THR A 1013 -3.71 -8.80 -19.14
CA THR A 1013 -4.12 -9.57 -20.34
C THR A 1013 -2.95 -10.17 -21.11
N SER A 1014 -1.73 -10.02 -20.61
CA SER A 1014 -0.50 -10.44 -21.31
C SER A 1014 -0.41 -11.95 -21.53
N LYS A 1015 -0.94 -12.77 -20.61
CA LYS A 1015 -1.01 -14.24 -20.74
C LYS A 1015 -2.28 -14.67 -21.50
N GLY A 1016 -2.11 -15.50 -22.54
CA GLY A 1016 -3.22 -16.11 -23.28
C GLY A 1016 -3.78 -15.30 -24.45
N ASN A 1017 -3.28 -14.08 -24.68
CA ASN A 1017 -3.71 -13.20 -25.78
C ASN A 1017 -2.58 -12.87 -26.77
N ASP A 1018 -1.51 -13.67 -26.81
CA ASP A 1018 -0.31 -13.40 -27.63
C ASP A 1018 -0.64 -13.14 -29.10
N PHE A 1019 -1.50 -13.97 -29.69
CA PHE A 1019 -1.93 -13.80 -31.08
C PHE A 1019 -2.61 -12.44 -31.30
N ARG A 1020 -3.65 -12.12 -30.51
CA ARG A 1020 -4.39 -10.84 -30.67
C ARG A 1020 -3.48 -9.64 -30.44
N ARG A 1021 -2.59 -9.72 -29.44
CA ARG A 1021 -1.63 -8.67 -29.12
C ARG A 1021 -0.62 -8.45 -30.25
N ILE A 1022 -0.01 -9.52 -30.77
CA ILE A 1022 0.96 -9.44 -31.88
C ILE A 1022 0.28 -8.91 -33.13
N THR A 1023 -0.91 -9.41 -33.49
CA THR A 1023 -1.67 -8.94 -34.64
C THR A 1023 -2.10 -7.48 -34.47
N ALA A 1024 -2.54 -7.06 -33.27
CA ALA A 1024 -2.88 -5.68 -32.98
C ALA A 1024 -1.68 -4.74 -33.18
N LEU A 1025 -0.53 -5.07 -32.61
CA LEU A 1025 0.68 -4.27 -32.78
C LEU A 1025 1.15 -4.25 -34.24
N GLY A 1026 1.05 -5.38 -34.95
CA GLY A 1026 1.35 -5.46 -36.38
C GLY A 1026 0.44 -4.55 -37.22
N LEU A 1027 -0.88 -4.58 -36.96
CA LEU A 1027 -1.86 -3.71 -37.60
C LEU A 1027 -1.54 -2.24 -37.33
N ILE A 1028 -1.32 -1.86 -36.07
CA ILE A 1028 -1.03 -0.48 -35.68
C ILE A 1028 0.24 0.03 -36.38
N LYS A 1029 1.34 -0.75 -36.35
CA LYS A 1029 2.60 -0.37 -37.00
C LYS A 1029 2.48 -0.23 -38.52
N ASN A 1030 1.58 -0.98 -39.16
CA ASN A 1030 1.29 -0.86 -40.59
C ASN A 1030 0.38 0.34 -40.90
N CYS A 1031 -0.61 0.62 -40.05
CA CYS A 1031 -1.47 1.79 -40.15
C CYS A 1031 -0.71 3.11 -39.97
N THR A 1032 0.25 3.18 -39.04
CA THR A 1032 1.12 4.37 -38.88
C THR A 1032 2.00 4.64 -40.10
N ARG A 1033 2.26 3.62 -40.95
CA ARG A 1033 3.03 3.76 -42.20
C ARG A 1033 2.17 4.19 -43.39
N LEU A 1034 0.87 3.92 -43.34
CA LEU A 1034 -0.13 4.35 -44.33
C LEU A 1034 -0.86 5.55 -43.74
N SER A 1035 -0.27 6.76 -43.85
CA SER A 1035 -0.77 7.99 -43.22
C SER A 1035 -2.30 8.05 -43.18
N ILE A 1036 -2.85 7.99 -41.97
CA ILE A 1036 -4.24 8.35 -41.65
C ILE A 1036 -4.59 9.72 -42.26
N ASP A 1037 -3.60 10.60 -42.41
CA ASP A 1037 -3.71 11.87 -43.15
C ASP A 1037 -4.29 11.67 -44.55
N LYS A 1038 -3.96 10.60 -45.29
CA LYS A 1038 -4.51 10.36 -46.64
C LYS A 1038 -5.98 9.95 -46.66
N LEU A 1039 -6.47 9.33 -45.58
CA LEU A 1039 -7.89 8.94 -45.43
C LEU A 1039 -8.77 10.10 -44.95
N CYS A 1040 -8.15 11.08 -44.26
CA CYS A 1040 -8.81 12.18 -43.58
C CYS A 1040 -8.65 13.55 -44.29
N SER A 1041 -7.68 13.69 -45.21
CA SER A 1041 -7.21 14.98 -45.75
C SER A 1041 -8.10 15.69 -46.75
N GLU A 1042 -9.11 15.06 -47.36
CA GLU A 1042 -9.96 15.79 -48.32
C GLU A 1042 -11.08 16.62 -47.65
N VAL A 1043 -11.29 16.48 -46.32
CA VAL A 1043 -12.42 17.11 -45.60
C VAL A 1043 -12.04 17.76 -44.27
N LEU A 1044 -10.91 17.38 -43.64
CA LEU A 1044 -10.52 17.93 -42.33
C LEU A 1044 -9.61 19.17 -42.49
N PRO A 1045 -9.81 20.24 -41.69
CA PRO A 1045 -8.89 21.37 -41.66
C PRO A 1045 -7.45 20.91 -41.34
N ASP A 1046 -6.43 21.61 -41.86
CA ASP A 1046 -5.00 21.29 -41.64
C ASP A 1046 -4.60 21.19 -40.14
N SER A 1047 -5.43 21.72 -39.23
CA SER A 1047 -5.26 21.64 -37.77
C SER A 1047 -5.58 20.26 -37.17
N PHE A 1048 -6.21 19.34 -37.92
CA PHE A 1048 -6.64 18.02 -37.45
C PHE A 1048 -5.71 16.91 -37.94
N GLN A 1049 -4.50 16.84 -37.40
CA GLN A 1049 -3.63 15.67 -37.59
C GLN A 1049 -4.04 14.53 -36.65
N ALA A 1050 -3.69 13.29 -37.02
CA ALA A 1050 -3.81 12.11 -36.16
C ALA A 1050 -2.91 12.28 -34.91
N TYR A 1051 -3.44 12.94 -33.89
CA TYR A 1051 -2.68 13.42 -32.74
C TYR A 1051 -3.08 12.67 -31.47
N SER A 1052 -2.07 12.16 -30.76
CA SER A 1052 -2.20 11.75 -29.36
C SER A 1052 -1.36 12.68 -28.50
N LEU A 1053 -1.76 12.86 -27.24
CA LEU A 1053 -1.09 13.78 -26.32
C LEU A 1053 0.37 13.39 -26.04
N GLY A 1054 0.75 12.12 -26.26
CA GLY A 1054 2.10 11.63 -26.01
C GLY A 1054 2.54 11.61 -24.54
N LEU A 1055 1.61 11.84 -23.60
CA LEU A 1055 1.88 11.97 -22.16
C LEU A 1055 1.84 10.61 -21.42
N LEU A 1056 2.69 9.65 -21.80
CA LEU A 1056 2.66 8.29 -21.21
C LEU A 1056 3.27 8.18 -19.81
N ASP A 1057 4.37 8.90 -19.59
CA ASP A 1057 5.18 8.91 -18.37
C ASP A 1057 5.94 10.25 -18.26
N ALA A 1058 6.50 10.52 -17.09
CA ALA A 1058 7.32 11.71 -16.82
C ALA A 1058 8.82 11.49 -17.08
N LEU A 1059 9.18 10.47 -17.87
CA LEU A 1059 10.58 10.15 -18.15
C LEU A 1059 11.19 11.20 -19.07
N SER A 1060 12.39 11.67 -18.73
CA SER A 1060 13.19 12.51 -19.63
C SER A 1060 13.76 11.69 -20.79
N ASP A 1061 14.21 12.36 -21.87
CA ASP A 1061 14.87 11.67 -22.98
C ASP A 1061 16.10 10.87 -22.52
N ASP A 1062 16.85 11.39 -21.55
CA ASP A 1062 17.99 10.70 -20.94
C ASP A 1062 17.56 9.45 -20.14
N ASP A 1063 16.40 9.49 -19.47
CA ASP A 1063 15.87 8.33 -18.73
C ASP A 1063 15.35 7.24 -19.67
N ILE A 1064 14.81 7.63 -20.83
CA ILE A 1064 14.34 6.69 -21.86
C ILE A 1064 15.52 5.88 -22.42
N ASP A 1065 16.67 6.52 -22.65
CA ASP A 1065 17.88 5.86 -23.14
C ASP A 1065 18.51 4.89 -22.11
N LEU A 1066 18.15 5.02 -20.83
CA LEU A 1066 18.60 4.13 -19.75
C LEU A 1066 17.68 2.92 -19.53
N LEU A 1067 16.54 2.84 -20.22
CA LEU A 1067 15.63 1.70 -20.14
C LEU A 1067 16.28 0.43 -20.71
N SER A 1068 15.90 -0.73 -20.16
CA SER A 1068 16.23 -2.01 -20.80
C SER A 1068 15.52 -2.15 -22.15
N ASP A 1069 16.07 -2.95 -23.06
CA ASP A 1069 15.45 -3.21 -24.37
C ASP A 1069 13.98 -3.67 -24.26
N GLU A 1070 13.68 -4.49 -23.24
CA GLU A 1070 12.33 -4.96 -22.95
C GLU A 1070 11.40 -3.81 -22.52
N ALA A 1071 11.86 -2.95 -21.60
CA ALA A 1071 11.10 -1.80 -21.11
C ALA A 1071 10.88 -0.76 -22.22
N ALA A 1072 11.90 -0.50 -23.05
CA ALA A 1072 11.80 0.39 -24.19
C ALA A 1072 10.78 -0.12 -25.24
N GLN A 1073 10.82 -1.41 -25.58
CA GLN A 1073 9.87 -2.00 -26.52
C GLN A 1073 8.43 -1.98 -25.98
N GLN A 1074 8.26 -2.21 -24.68
CA GLN A 1074 6.96 -2.13 -24.03
C GLN A 1074 6.40 -0.70 -24.05
N ARG A 1075 7.26 0.30 -23.81
CA ARG A 1075 6.91 1.72 -23.90
C ARG A 1075 6.46 2.11 -25.31
N GLU A 1076 7.18 1.65 -26.34
CA GLU A 1076 6.79 1.87 -27.75
C GLU A 1076 5.41 1.28 -28.06
N ASN A 1077 5.13 0.07 -27.55
CA ASN A 1077 3.84 -0.58 -27.73
C ASN A 1077 2.70 0.22 -27.08
N TYR A 1078 2.92 0.78 -25.88
CA TYR A 1078 1.95 1.63 -25.21
C TYR A 1078 1.61 2.88 -26.02
N LEU A 1079 2.62 3.60 -26.49
CA LEU A 1079 2.43 4.80 -27.31
C LEU A 1079 1.64 4.50 -28.58
N ALA A 1080 2.00 3.41 -29.27
CA ALA A 1080 1.34 3.00 -30.51
C ALA A 1080 -0.15 2.66 -30.30
N MET A 1081 -0.48 1.92 -29.23
CA MET A 1081 -1.87 1.57 -28.91
C MET A 1081 -2.70 2.81 -28.52
N ILE A 1082 -2.15 3.70 -27.68
CA ILE A 1082 -2.83 4.95 -27.30
C ILE A 1082 -3.09 5.82 -28.53
N GLN A 1083 -2.11 5.95 -29.43
CA GLN A 1083 -2.28 6.71 -30.66
C GLN A 1083 -3.38 6.14 -31.55
N PHE A 1084 -3.42 4.81 -31.73
CA PHE A 1084 -4.47 4.16 -32.49
C PHE A 1084 -5.87 4.41 -31.89
N LEU A 1085 -6.01 4.27 -30.57
CA LEU A 1085 -7.29 4.49 -29.88
C LEU A 1085 -7.76 5.95 -30.00
N ALA A 1086 -6.84 6.92 -29.92
CA ALA A 1086 -7.13 8.33 -30.13
C ALA A 1086 -7.69 8.60 -31.55
N VAL A 1087 -7.07 8.01 -32.57
CA VAL A 1087 -7.51 8.14 -33.96
C VAL A 1087 -8.84 7.43 -34.18
N PHE A 1088 -9.01 6.24 -33.64
CA PHE A 1088 -10.26 5.50 -33.79
C PHE A 1088 -11.44 6.26 -33.16
N ALA A 1089 -11.23 6.90 -32.01
CA ALA A 1089 -12.22 7.80 -31.39
C ALA A 1089 -12.53 9.01 -32.29
N GLN A 1090 -11.51 9.62 -32.90
CA GLN A 1090 -11.68 10.73 -33.86
C GLN A 1090 -12.57 10.32 -35.03
N VAL A 1091 -12.28 9.17 -35.65
CA VAL A 1091 -13.07 8.63 -36.77
C VAL A 1091 -14.51 8.37 -36.36
N CYS A 1092 -14.73 7.82 -35.16
CA CYS A 1092 -16.07 7.59 -34.64
C CYS A 1092 -16.87 8.90 -34.49
N ARG A 1093 -16.25 9.97 -33.97
CA ARG A 1093 -16.93 11.27 -33.83
C ARG A 1093 -17.07 12.03 -35.14
N HIS A 1094 -16.14 11.86 -36.07
CA HIS A 1094 -16.20 12.48 -37.39
C HIS A 1094 -17.36 11.93 -38.24
N GLU A 1095 -17.70 10.63 -38.11
CA GLU A 1095 -18.84 10.01 -38.81
C GLU A 1095 -20.16 10.76 -38.64
N VAL A 1096 -20.37 11.41 -37.49
CA VAL A 1096 -21.58 12.23 -37.22
C VAL A 1096 -21.69 13.41 -38.19
N ARG A 1097 -20.54 14.01 -38.54
CA ARG A 1097 -20.43 15.23 -39.35
C ARG A 1097 -20.16 14.90 -40.82
N SER A 1098 -19.47 13.79 -41.07
CA SER A 1098 -19.14 13.26 -42.40
C SER A 1098 -19.49 11.77 -42.48
N PRO A 1099 -20.74 11.42 -42.80
CA PRO A 1099 -21.18 10.03 -42.89
C PRO A 1099 -20.42 9.22 -43.94
N GLY A 1100 -19.94 8.04 -43.58
CA GLY A 1100 -19.20 7.12 -44.44
C GLY A 1100 -17.70 7.02 -44.14
N VAL A 1101 -17.13 7.95 -43.36
CA VAL A 1101 -15.71 7.95 -42.98
C VAL A 1101 -15.36 6.71 -42.15
N LEU A 1102 -16.21 6.36 -41.17
CA LEU A 1102 -16.01 5.18 -40.34
C LEU A 1102 -16.00 3.90 -41.17
N LYS A 1103 -16.91 3.80 -42.15
CA LYS A 1103 -16.97 2.64 -43.05
C LYS A 1103 -15.73 2.52 -43.92
N LEU A 1104 -15.22 3.62 -44.46
CA LEU A 1104 -13.98 3.65 -45.24
C LEU A 1104 -12.78 3.21 -44.38
N PHE A 1105 -12.69 3.75 -43.17
CA PHE A 1105 -11.62 3.42 -42.22
C PHE A 1105 -11.61 1.92 -41.86
N ILE A 1106 -12.77 1.34 -41.52
CA ILE A 1106 -12.88 -0.09 -41.20
C ILE A 1106 -12.52 -0.97 -42.40
N ASN A 1107 -12.93 -0.59 -43.62
CA ASN A 1107 -12.57 -1.34 -44.83
C ASN A 1107 -11.04 -1.37 -45.05
N GLU A 1108 -10.37 -0.23 -44.86
CA GLU A 1108 -8.92 -0.13 -45.00
C GLU A 1108 -8.19 -0.97 -43.95
N LEU A 1109 -8.59 -0.87 -42.67
CA LEU A 1109 -8.04 -1.70 -41.61
C LEU A 1109 -8.23 -3.20 -41.89
N SER A 1110 -9.39 -3.57 -42.43
CA SER A 1110 -9.70 -4.97 -42.74
C SER A 1110 -8.80 -5.53 -43.84
N ALA A 1111 -8.34 -4.69 -44.77
CA ALA A 1111 -7.42 -5.10 -45.83
C ALA A 1111 -5.99 -5.40 -45.33
N GLN A 1112 -5.64 -4.94 -44.11
CA GLN A 1112 -4.30 -5.09 -43.53
C GLN A 1112 -4.16 -6.33 -42.63
N VAL A 1113 -5.25 -7.05 -42.36
CA VAL A 1113 -5.24 -8.29 -41.57
C VAL A 1113 -5.57 -9.49 -42.46
N ALA A 1114 -4.98 -10.66 -42.13
CA ALA A 1114 -5.00 -11.83 -43.02
C ALA A 1114 -6.42 -12.39 -43.27
N ASN A 1115 -7.28 -12.38 -42.24
CA ASN A 1115 -8.65 -12.89 -42.31
C ASN A 1115 -9.71 -11.78 -42.41
N GLY A 1116 -9.34 -10.59 -42.90
CA GLY A 1116 -10.29 -9.50 -43.17
C GLY A 1116 -11.03 -9.01 -41.93
N LEU A 1117 -12.32 -8.68 -42.11
CA LEU A 1117 -13.16 -8.07 -41.07
C LEU A 1117 -13.25 -8.88 -39.77
N ASN A 1118 -13.28 -10.21 -39.85
CA ASN A 1118 -13.43 -11.08 -38.68
C ASN A 1118 -12.23 -11.00 -37.73
N GLU A 1119 -11.01 -10.94 -38.28
CA GLU A 1119 -9.81 -10.78 -37.47
C GLU A 1119 -9.66 -9.35 -36.96
N LEU A 1120 -10.04 -8.36 -37.78
CA LEU A 1120 -10.09 -6.97 -37.34
C LEU A 1120 -11.00 -6.78 -36.12
N GLN A 1121 -12.19 -7.37 -36.12
CA GLN A 1121 -13.11 -7.28 -34.98
C GLN A 1121 -12.50 -7.86 -33.70
N GLY A 1122 -11.78 -8.97 -33.78
CA GLY A 1122 -11.08 -9.55 -32.63
C GLY A 1122 -9.92 -8.68 -32.12
N VAL A 1123 -9.16 -8.09 -33.04
CA VAL A 1123 -8.06 -7.16 -32.73
C VAL A 1123 -8.58 -5.87 -32.10
N LEU A 1124 -9.59 -5.25 -32.72
CA LEU A 1124 -10.20 -4.02 -32.24
C LEU A 1124 -10.91 -4.25 -30.89
N GLY A 1125 -11.54 -5.41 -30.71
CA GLY A 1125 -12.13 -5.81 -29.42
C GLY A 1125 -11.08 -5.91 -28.31
N TYR A 1126 -9.89 -6.46 -28.61
CA TYR A 1126 -8.78 -6.48 -27.67
C TYR A 1126 -8.28 -5.06 -27.33
N LEU A 1127 -8.10 -4.20 -28.33
CA LEU A 1127 -7.65 -2.81 -28.13
C LEU A 1127 -8.64 -2.00 -27.28
N LEU A 1128 -9.94 -2.12 -27.57
CA LEU A 1128 -11.00 -1.45 -26.80
C LEU A 1128 -11.13 -1.99 -25.38
N PHE A 1129 -10.85 -3.28 -25.16
CA PHE A 1129 -10.86 -3.85 -23.82
C PHE A 1129 -9.67 -3.39 -22.98
N VAL A 1130 -8.48 -3.35 -23.57
CA VAL A 1130 -7.25 -2.94 -22.85
C VAL A 1130 -7.21 -1.42 -22.63
N GLY A 1131 -7.68 -0.63 -23.59
CA GLY A 1131 -7.63 0.84 -23.52
C GLY A 1131 -9.00 1.51 -23.53
N GLU A 1132 -10.01 0.91 -22.88
CA GLU A 1132 -11.37 1.44 -22.78
C GLU A 1132 -11.39 2.90 -22.31
N ASP A 1133 -10.66 3.20 -21.22
CA ASP A 1133 -10.61 4.51 -20.60
C ASP A 1133 -9.89 5.55 -21.48
N ILE A 1134 -8.83 5.13 -22.16
CA ILE A 1134 -8.12 5.97 -23.14
C ILE A 1134 -9.05 6.30 -24.31
N PHE A 1135 -9.75 5.31 -24.84
CA PHE A 1135 -10.72 5.50 -25.92
C PHE A 1135 -11.85 6.44 -25.51
N ALA A 1136 -12.42 6.26 -24.30
CA ALA A 1136 -13.46 7.12 -23.74
C ALA A 1136 -12.99 8.57 -23.55
N PHE A 1137 -11.76 8.78 -23.06
CA PHE A 1137 -11.14 10.10 -22.95
C PHE A 1137 -11.10 10.81 -24.31
N TYR A 1138 -10.57 10.13 -25.34
CA TYR A 1138 -10.45 10.72 -26.67
C TYR A 1138 -11.81 10.88 -27.37
N LEU A 1139 -12.79 10.02 -27.10
CA LEU A 1139 -14.16 10.19 -27.62
C LEU A 1139 -14.78 11.51 -27.16
N LEU A 1140 -14.65 11.83 -25.87
CA LEU A 1140 -15.13 13.11 -25.32
C LEU A 1140 -14.33 14.30 -25.84
N LEU A 1141 -13.00 14.18 -25.91
CA LEU A 1141 -12.13 15.23 -26.43
C LEU A 1141 -12.52 15.59 -27.86
N TRP A 1142 -12.60 14.61 -28.76
CA TRP A 1142 -12.92 14.85 -30.16
C TRP A 1142 -14.31 15.42 -30.37
N GLU A 1143 -15.29 15.06 -29.54
CA GLU A 1143 -16.60 15.68 -29.63
C GLU A 1143 -16.56 17.18 -29.33
N ILE A 1144 -15.80 17.60 -28.31
CA ILE A 1144 -15.63 19.02 -27.98
C ILE A 1144 -14.85 19.76 -29.07
N VAL A 1145 -13.78 19.17 -29.58
CA VAL A 1145 -12.97 19.78 -30.64
C VAL A 1145 -13.83 20.00 -31.90
N PHE A 1146 -14.59 18.99 -32.32
CA PHE A 1146 -15.46 19.14 -33.48
C PHE A 1146 -16.62 20.10 -33.23
N GLN A 1147 -17.20 20.14 -32.03
CA GLN A 1147 -18.25 21.11 -31.70
C GLN A 1147 -17.76 22.56 -31.67
N ALA A 1148 -16.48 22.80 -31.34
CA ALA A 1148 -15.90 24.14 -31.32
C ALA A 1148 -15.47 24.65 -32.70
N ASP A 1149 -15.02 23.75 -33.57
CA ASP A 1149 -14.35 24.10 -34.83
C ASP A 1149 -15.13 23.73 -36.10
N MET A 1150 -16.13 22.84 -36.02
CA MET A 1150 -16.94 22.40 -37.16
C MET A 1150 -18.44 22.69 -37.04
N ASP A 1151 -18.99 22.70 -35.82
CA ASP A 1151 -20.41 23.02 -35.56
C ASP A 1151 -20.61 24.53 -35.28
#